data_AF-A0A2G5VT17-F1
#
_entry.id   AF-A0A2G5VT17-F1
#
_cell.length_a   1.000
_cell.length_b   1.000
_cell.length_c   1.000
_cell.angle_alpha   90.00
_cell.angle_beta   90.00
_cell.angle_gamma   90.00
#
_symmetry.space_group_name_H-M   'P 1'
#
loop_
_entity.id
_entity.type
_entity.pdbx_description
1 polymer ?
#
loop_
_entity_poly.entity_id
_entity_poly.type
_entity_poly.pdbx_seq_one_letter_code
_entity_poly.pdbx_strand_id
1 'polypeptide(L)'
;MFRSRFFIRHSSTYVTSPIFYANAEPHIGHAYTAVLCDTAHRWNQLKNFKDKEAKALFSIGTDEHGSKIFQASQLAGTTPKQFCDQVSSKFSTLFDTLNISHTHFIRTTDPEHAEAVQHFWRVLQNRGHIYKSSYSGYYSISEECFIPENEVEKNASNKMVLKTTGTAVEWIEEENYMFRLSEFREKVGEWIEKTDVVWPLKYKSLALDSLTMEDDLSISRTRKRLSWGIPVPDDPSQTVYVWLDALVNYLTVSGYPKKKSVWPPTCQVIGKDITKFHLYYWPAFLMAADLPLPQRVFVHGHWLVDNVKMSKSLGNVVNPKEAIDKFTSEGLRYFLLKQGNPSNDCSFSWNSCLETVNSDLVNNVGNLLNRSTVEKINKRGTYPRRVELEKKVKEDTEKLLEMLEESREKCEELYDDMYYYKVIEQLMLTMKEANRVFQLSQPWKETDPERLESLLFVTYETIRIVSILLQPITPKMAAFCLDRLGVDQRSLESARFGSYASGGKLGVDQGVFIGQLEIMAAPNAEEITEETKQRRELVLRNLQESLGVDKLTGQLGTPKVPHVYWGTATTGKPHVGYLVPMRKIADFLQAGLKVTILFADLHAYLDNMKSTWDVLKSRVVYYEKVIIALLESLDVPIGKLHFKKGTEYQLERDYTDHVLQLTAQVSLRDALKAGAEVVKQVESPLLSGLLYPLLQALDEQYLKVDGQFGGVDQRKIFILAEEQLPKLKLGKRWHLMNPMVPGLTGSKMSSSEEDSKIDVLDESEKVRSKIMGAACSRDQPDNGVLAFYNYVLFPIVSPNAIEISNQQFFDFNALKQAYLDGKLDEMALKTFLSDFLVNLLDKVRAKCDTDEVKEAKEKGYIKVVEAESTPIPEEPIPVLSAEQKAWKEQIQNGGELFSEDELVRVLSSVSPSKPLHVMFVAHGKGKFHLGFVSPLLRIKALADAGVPVKATILVSDLEAYLDNQKVSWGAIEARGIYYRETFLSLIKNLKLEDVVEVKVAAEHEKYLKKDYVLDFYKMASAVTRDETTICEGTALSGNLVPLIYSLNAHIYRPDLLIIGNDSTVFADLSARLLKYFGYPAIAHLAIQTVPGCNGQKMSCSVPDFLLDPLDTPKQTKTKIARSFCEPQNLEGNVAMQLADQIVFPLLNGSSLNIPRSSDNGGDVAVSSYKELEHEFVTGSNPEFPLHPGDLKNAVVGVINGLFDGVRADFSGKEREKLVKDAFTVSKGKKK
;
A
#
# COMPACT_ATOMS: atom_id res chain seq x y z
N MET A 1 15.80 -7.88 16.49
CA MET A 1 17.15 -8.45 16.30
C MET A 1 18.04 -7.37 15.67
N PHE A 2 18.89 -6.72 16.46
CA PHE A 2 19.82 -5.67 16.01
C PHE A 2 20.97 -6.31 15.21
N ARG A 3 21.13 -5.96 13.93
CA ARG A 3 22.34 -6.26 13.15
C ARG A 3 23.22 -5.00 13.10
N SER A 4 24.49 -5.19 13.44
CA SER A 4 25.54 -4.17 13.56
C SER A 4 25.64 -3.28 12.31
N ARG A 5 25.39 -1.97 12.47
CA ARG A 5 25.57 -1.00 11.39
C ARG A 5 27.03 -0.60 11.25
N PHE A 6 27.68 -1.19 10.25
CA PHE A 6 29.00 -0.81 9.76
C PHE A 6 28.90 0.50 8.96
N PHE A 7 29.03 1.64 9.64
CA PHE A 7 29.67 2.80 9.02
C PHE A 7 31.11 2.80 9.50
N ILE A 8 32.03 2.38 8.64
CA ILE A 8 33.45 2.70 8.86
C ILE A 8 33.53 4.22 8.85
N ARG A 9 33.85 4.82 10.01
CA ARG A 9 34.12 6.25 10.16
C ARG A 9 35.34 6.61 9.31
N HIS A 10 35.11 6.96 8.04
CA HIS A 10 36.13 7.56 7.21
C HIS A 10 36.12 9.06 7.45
N SER A 11 37.29 9.63 7.75
CA SER A 11 37.45 11.08 7.88
C SER A 11 37.11 11.78 6.56
N SER A 12 37.49 11.20 5.41
CA SER A 12 37.18 11.74 4.09
C SER A 12 36.03 11.00 3.40
N THR A 13 35.15 11.74 2.71
CA THR A 13 33.95 11.22 2.03
C THR A 13 33.92 11.64 0.57
N TYR A 14 33.31 10.82 -0.29
CA TYR A 14 33.08 11.14 -1.69
C TYR A 14 31.70 10.63 -2.12
N VAL A 15 30.76 11.57 -2.29
CA VAL A 15 29.40 11.32 -2.78
C VAL A 15 29.34 11.65 -4.26
N THR A 16 28.69 10.80 -5.07
CA THR A 16 28.51 11.07 -6.51
C THR A 16 27.04 10.99 -6.89
N SER A 17 26.58 11.89 -7.73
CA SER A 17 25.39 11.67 -8.55
C SER A 17 25.78 10.94 -9.85
N PRO A 18 24.83 10.44 -10.67
CA PRO A 18 25.16 10.18 -12.06
C PRO A 18 25.41 11.51 -12.77
N ILE A 19 26.07 11.45 -13.92
CA ILE A 19 26.11 12.57 -14.85
C ILE A 19 24.89 12.52 -15.77
N PHE A 20 24.21 13.65 -15.96
CA PHE A 20 22.93 13.71 -16.67
C PHE A 20 23.14 13.90 -18.17
N TYR A 21 22.39 13.14 -18.98
CA TYR A 21 22.52 13.19 -20.44
C TYR A 21 22.09 14.54 -21.01
N ALA A 22 22.99 15.25 -21.68
CA ALA A 22 22.81 16.64 -22.12
C ALA A 22 22.03 16.76 -23.44
N ASN A 23 21.01 15.93 -23.65
CA ASN A 23 20.14 15.99 -24.84
C ASN A 23 18.86 16.83 -24.63
N ALA A 24 18.56 17.22 -23.39
CA ALA A 24 17.32 17.88 -23.01
C ALA A 24 17.51 18.77 -21.77
N GLU A 25 16.54 19.67 -21.54
CA GLU A 25 16.48 20.47 -20.33
C GLU A 25 16.24 19.63 -19.06
N PRO A 26 16.69 20.09 -17.89
CA PRO A 26 16.51 19.37 -16.64
C PRO A 26 15.05 19.30 -16.20
N HIS A 27 14.66 18.17 -15.59
CA HIS A 27 13.33 17.94 -15.02
C HIS A 27 13.41 17.55 -13.54
N ILE A 28 12.27 17.41 -12.86
CA ILE A 28 12.20 17.14 -11.42
C ILE A 28 12.96 15.88 -10.97
N GLY A 29 13.05 14.85 -11.82
CA GLY A 29 13.88 13.68 -11.56
C GLY A 29 15.37 14.00 -11.33
N HIS A 30 15.95 14.92 -12.11
CA HIS A 30 17.35 15.35 -11.91
C HIS A 30 17.50 16.16 -10.62
N ALA A 31 16.53 17.03 -10.33
CA ALA A 31 16.49 17.79 -9.08
C ALA A 31 16.48 16.85 -7.86
N TYR A 32 15.69 15.78 -7.90
CA TYR A 32 15.65 14.80 -6.81
C TYR A 32 17.00 14.14 -6.55
N THR A 33 17.64 13.61 -7.59
CA THR A 33 18.96 12.98 -7.45
C THR A 33 19.99 13.97 -6.90
N ALA A 34 20.01 15.20 -7.42
CA ALA A 34 20.90 16.25 -6.92
C ALA A 34 20.67 16.55 -5.43
N VAL A 35 19.41 16.67 -5.01
CA VAL A 35 19.05 16.95 -3.61
C VAL A 35 19.38 15.78 -2.68
N LEU A 36 19.22 14.52 -3.11
CA LEU A 36 19.68 13.35 -2.34
C LEU A 36 21.18 13.39 -2.08
N CYS A 37 21.98 13.61 -3.13
CA CYS A 37 23.43 13.69 -3.03
C CYS A 37 23.88 14.86 -2.15
N ASP A 38 23.26 16.04 -2.33
CA ASP A 38 23.55 17.22 -1.52
C ASP A 38 23.24 17.00 -0.04
N THR A 39 22.12 16.35 0.26
CA THR A 39 21.74 16.01 1.64
C THR A 39 22.75 15.05 2.26
N ALA A 40 23.21 14.03 1.52
CA ALA A 40 24.26 13.12 1.98
C ALA A 40 25.59 13.85 2.23
N HIS A 41 25.97 14.74 1.31
CA HIS A 41 27.20 15.52 1.42
C HIS A 41 27.16 16.45 2.65
N ARG A 42 26.07 17.21 2.82
CA ARG A 42 25.86 18.11 3.96
C ARG A 42 25.77 17.35 5.28
N TRP A 43 25.17 16.15 5.29
CA TRP A 43 25.14 15.30 6.48
C TRP A 43 26.55 14.87 6.88
N ASN A 44 27.37 14.43 5.93
CA ASN A 44 28.77 14.05 6.20
C ASN A 44 29.58 15.24 6.74
N GLN A 45 29.37 16.45 6.20
CA GLN A 45 30.00 17.68 6.73
C GLN A 45 29.54 18.00 8.15
N LEU A 46 28.23 17.87 8.42
CA LEU A 46 27.67 18.13 9.75
C LEU A 46 28.19 17.14 10.79
N LYS A 47 28.32 15.86 10.41
CA LYS A 47 28.82 14.77 11.26
C LYS A 47 30.32 14.89 11.54
N ASN A 48 31.11 15.30 10.55
CA ASN A 48 32.57 15.38 10.64
C ASN A 48 33.09 16.82 10.90
N PHE A 49 32.22 17.72 11.39
CA PHE A 49 32.52 19.16 11.54
C PHE A 49 33.83 19.48 12.29
N LYS A 50 34.26 18.63 13.23
CA LYS A 50 35.48 18.83 14.02
C LYS A 50 36.77 18.32 13.37
N ASP A 51 36.67 17.47 12.36
CA ASP A 51 37.83 16.90 11.67
C ASP A 51 38.26 17.84 10.56
N LYS A 52 39.28 18.67 10.83
CA LYS A 52 39.80 19.66 9.87
C LYS A 52 40.58 19.03 8.71
N GLU A 53 40.95 17.75 8.81
CA GLU A 53 41.67 17.03 7.77
C GLU A 53 40.73 16.22 6.85
N ALA A 54 39.46 16.06 7.26
CA ALA A 54 38.40 15.46 6.48
C ALA A 54 38.19 16.18 5.13
N LYS A 55 38.36 15.45 4.02
CA LYS A 55 37.99 15.94 2.68
C LYS A 55 36.60 15.41 2.34
N ALA A 56 35.66 16.31 2.06
CA ALA A 56 34.34 15.94 1.54
C ALA A 56 34.25 16.32 0.07
N LEU A 57 34.18 15.33 -0.81
CA LEU A 57 33.91 15.51 -2.23
C LEU A 57 32.44 15.21 -2.54
N PHE A 58 31.89 16.02 -3.43
CA PHE A 58 30.60 15.79 -4.07
C PHE A 58 30.70 16.16 -5.55
N SER A 59 30.55 15.15 -6.41
CA SER A 59 30.50 15.30 -7.85
C SER A 59 29.09 15.19 -8.41
N ILE A 60 28.80 16.07 -9.35
CA ILE A 60 27.59 16.11 -10.19
C ILE A 60 28.00 16.60 -11.58
N GLY A 61 27.22 16.33 -12.62
CA GLY A 61 27.67 16.75 -13.94
C GLY A 61 26.79 16.31 -15.09
N THR A 62 27.37 16.38 -16.29
CA THR A 62 26.68 16.11 -17.54
C THR A 62 27.45 15.17 -18.45
N ASP A 63 26.71 14.23 -19.04
CA ASP A 63 27.17 13.35 -20.11
C ASP A 63 26.85 14.03 -21.45
N GLU A 64 27.89 14.31 -22.23
CA GLU A 64 27.89 15.27 -23.33
C GLU A 64 28.30 14.65 -24.67
N HIS A 65 28.59 13.34 -24.70
CA HIS A 65 28.94 12.62 -25.94
C HIS A 65 27.80 11.68 -26.39
N GLY A 66 27.85 11.24 -27.66
CA GLY A 66 26.84 10.31 -28.19
C GLY A 66 26.05 10.82 -29.40
N SER A 67 25.43 9.86 -30.09
CA SER A 67 24.62 10.08 -31.30
C SER A 67 23.41 10.99 -31.06
N LYS A 68 22.71 10.80 -29.94
CA LYS A 68 21.51 11.59 -29.60
C LYS A 68 21.82 13.07 -29.37
N ILE A 69 22.97 13.39 -28.77
CA ILE A 69 23.42 14.78 -28.60
C ILE A 69 23.79 15.38 -29.94
N PHE A 70 24.51 14.64 -30.79
CA PHE A 70 24.80 15.08 -32.14
C PHE A 70 23.49 15.40 -32.91
N GLN A 71 22.52 14.48 -32.91
CA GLN A 71 21.22 14.71 -33.55
C GLN A 71 20.47 15.91 -32.97
N ALA A 72 20.43 16.06 -31.64
CA ALA A 72 19.78 17.19 -30.98
C ALA A 72 20.44 18.53 -31.37
N SER A 73 21.77 18.57 -31.47
CA SER A 73 22.50 19.76 -31.92
C SER A 73 22.17 20.14 -33.36
N GLN A 74 22.03 19.15 -34.26
CA GLN A 74 21.63 19.38 -35.65
C GLN A 74 20.22 19.95 -35.74
N LEU A 75 19.27 19.40 -34.97
CA LEU A 75 17.90 19.91 -34.88
C LEU A 75 17.84 21.34 -34.32
N ALA A 76 18.74 21.68 -33.40
CA ALA A 76 18.87 23.01 -32.83
C ALA A 76 19.67 23.99 -33.72
N GLY A 77 20.23 23.56 -34.84
CA GLY A 77 21.05 24.39 -35.73
C GLY A 77 22.37 24.87 -35.10
N THR A 78 22.95 24.09 -34.18
CA THR A 78 24.18 24.45 -33.45
C THR A 78 25.24 23.34 -33.55
N THR A 79 26.51 23.66 -33.23
CA THR A 79 27.52 22.60 -33.08
C THR A 79 27.26 21.78 -31.80
N PRO A 80 27.64 20.49 -31.74
CA PRO A 80 27.46 19.67 -30.54
C PRO A 80 28.01 20.30 -29.26
N LYS A 81 29.22 20.89 -29.33
CA LYS A 81 29.84 21.57 -28.18
C LYS A 81 28.99 22.74 -27.68
N GLN A 82 28.55 23.61 -28.58
CA GLN A 82 27.69 24.76 -28.24
C GLN A 82 26.36 24.32 -27.64
N PHE A 83 25.74 23.26 -28.18
CA PHE A 83 24.51 22.69 -27.64
C PHE A 83 24.70 22.17 -26.22
N CYS A 84 25.77 21.39 -25.98
CA CYS A 84 26.13 20.91 -24.65
C CYS A 84 26.42 22.06 -23.68
N ASP A 85 27.18 23.08 -24.10
CA ASP A 85 27.45 24.27 -23.27
C ASP A 85 26.15 24.95 -22.79
N GLN A 86 25.15 25.07 -23.66
CA GLN A 86 23.84 25.64 -23.32
C GLN A 86 23.05 24.76 -22.36
N VAL A 87 22.96 23.45 -22.62
CA VAL A 87 22.19 22.52 -21.77
C VAL A 87 22.84 22.38 -20.40
N SER A 88 24.15 22.20 -20.34
CA SER A 88 24.90 22.06 -19.09
C SER A 88 24.86 23.34 -18.24
N SER A 89 24.81 24.51 -18.87
CA SER A 89 24.54 25.78 -18.16
C SER A 89 23.17 25.79 -17.46
N LYS A 90 22.12 25.22 -18.08
CA LYS A 90 20.79 25.09 -17.45
C LYS A 90 20.81 24.14 -16.25
N PHE A 91 21.55 23.03 -16.33
CA PHE A 91 21.77 22.14 -15.18
C PHE A 91 22.51 22.86 -14.04
N SER A 92 23.61 23.55 -14.34
CA SER A 92 24.34 24.35 -13.36
C SER A 92 23.44 25.38 -12.68
N THR A 93 22.69 26.16 -13.47
CA THR A 93 21.76 27.18 -12.95
C THR A 93 20.69 26.56 -12.06
N LEU A 94 20.15 25.40 -12.42
CA LEU A 94 19.19 24.69 -11.57
C LEU A 94 19.82 24.29 -10.23
N PHE A 95 21.03 23.73 -10.25
CA PHE A 95 21.72 23.30 -9.02
C PHE A 95 22.10 24.49 -8.13
N ASP A 96 22.52 25.61 -8.71
CA ASP A 96 22.75 26.86 -8.00
C ASP A 96 21.45 27.38 -7.35
N THR A 97 20.35 27.36 -8.10
CA THR A 97 19.02 27.80 -7.61
C THR A 97 18.52 26.91 -6.47
N LEU A 98 18.75 25.60 -6.57
CA LEU A 98 18.44 24.61 -5.52
C LEU A 98 19.45 24.61 -4.37
N ASN A 99 20.46 25.47 -4.38
CA ASN A 99 21.50 25.55 -3.35
C ASN A 99 22.22 24.20 -3.14
N ILE A 100 22.58 23.53 -4.23
CA ILE A 100 23.32 22.27 -4.22
C ILE A 100 24.82 22.56 -4.00
N SER A 101 25.34 22.12 -2.86
CA SER A 101 26.73 22.31 -2.42
C SER A 101 27.68 21.27 -3.03
N HIS A 102 27.66 21.14 -4.35
CA HIS A 102 28.59 20.27 -5.05
C HIS A 102 30.00 20.87 -5.07
N THR A 103 31.02 20.01 -5.00
CA THR A 103 32.42 20.44 -5.07
C THR A 103 32.94 20.52 -6.50
N HIS A 104 32.36 19.72 -7.40
CA HIS A 104 32.78 19.62 -8.80
C HIS A 104 31.55 19.42 -9.68
N PHE A 105 31.44 20.23 -10.72
CA PHE A 105 30.51 20.03 -11.83
C PHE A 105 31.31 19.49 -13.02
N ILE A 106 31.28 18.17 -13.22
CA ILE A 106 32.07 17.51 -14.28
C ILE A 106 31.32 17.55 -15.62
N ARG A 107 32.04 17.82 -16.70
CA ARG A 107 31.53 17.67 -18.06
C ARG A 107 32.40 16.68 -18.81
N THR A 108 31.80 15.74 -19.51
CA THR A 108 32.58 14.76 -20.28
C THR A 108 33.34 15.39 -21.46
N THR A 109 33.00 16.61 -21.88
CA THR A 109 33.80 17.38 -22.85
C THR A 109 35.01 18.10 -22.24
N ASP A 110 35.22 18.01 -20.92
CA ASP A 110 36.37 18.64 -20.27
C ASP A 110 37.68 17.95 -20.70
N PRO A 111 38.75 18.71 -21.05
CA PRO A 111 40.01 18.13 -21.51
C PRO A 111 40.64 17.15 -20.52
N GLU A 112 40.51 17.41 -19.22
CA GLU A 112 41.02 16.53 -18.16
C GLU A 112 40.28 15.18 -18.12
N HIS A 113 38.98 15.17 -18.44
CA HIS A 113 38.21 13.94 -18.56
C HIS A 113 38.64 13.12 -19.77
N ALA A 114 38.86 13.76 -20.91
CA ALA A 114 39.37 13.08 -22.09
C ALA A 114 40.75 12.44 -21.83
N GLU A 115 41.64 13.15 -21.13
CA GLU A 115 42.93 12.59 -20.67
C GLU A 115 42.74 11.36 -19.78
N ALA A 116 41.81 11.43 -18.82
CA ALA A 116 41.49 10.33 -17.91
C ALA A 116 40.93 9.09 -18.64
N VAL A 117 39.98 9.26 -19.55
CA VAL A 117 39.40 8.17 -20.36
C VAL A 117 40.44 7.52 -21.24
N GLN A 118 41.26 8.31 -21.94
CA GLN A 118 42.33 7.78 -22.80
C GLN A 118 43.40 7.03 -22.00
N HIS A 119 43.74 7.53 -20.81
CA HIS A 119 44.66 6.83 -19.91
C HIS A 119 44.04 5.52 -19.39
N PHE A 120 42.79 5.55 -18.93
CA PHE A 120 42.07 4.37 -18.43
C PHE A 120 41.94 3.29 -19.51
N TRP A 121 41.63 3.68 -20.74
CA TRP A 121 41.63 2.79 -21.90
C TRP A 121 42.97 2.07 -22.07
N ARG A 122 44.09 2.81 -22.08
CA ARG A 122 45.43 2.22 -22.21
C ARG A 122 45.74 1.25 -21.07
N VAL A 123 45.29 1.54 -19.84
CA VAL A 123 45.44 0.62 -18.70
C VAL A 123 44.72 -0.71 -18.97
N LEU A 124 43.45 -0.67 -19.38
CA LEU A 124 42.66 -1.87 -19.68
C LEU A 124 43.25 -2.66 -20.87
N GLN A 125 43.72 -1.95 -21.90
CA GLN A 125 44.35 -2.55 -23.07
C GLN A 125 45.68 -3.23 -22.73
N ASN A 126 46.57 -2.55 -21.99
CA ASN A 126 47.87 -3.09 -21.58
C ASN A 126 47.74 -4.31 -20.64
N ARG A 127 46.61 -4.42 -19.92
CA ARG A 127 46.27 -5.58 -19.10
C ARG A 127 45.56 -6.71 -19.85
N GLY A 128 45.31 -6.55 -21.15
CA GLY A 128 44.74 -7.61 -21.99
C GLY A 128 43.21 -7.74 -21.92
N HIS A 129 42.51 -6.79 -21.31
CA HIS A 129 41.05 -6.82 -21.16
C HIS A 129 40.28 -6.18 -22.32
N ILE A 130 40.99 -5.60 -23.30
CA ILE A 130 40.42 -5.04 -24.53
C ILE A 130 40.94 -5.81 -25.74
N TYR A 131 40.04 -6.21 -26.63
CA TYR A 131 40.37 -6.84 -27.92
C TYR A 131 39.48 -6.31 -29.05
N LYS A 132 39.88 -6.48 -30.31
CA LYS A 132 39.04 -6.16 -31.47
C LYS A 132 38.21 -7.37 -31.87
N SER A 133 36.93 -7.17 -32.17
CA SER A 133 36.06 -8.18 -32.75
C SER A 133 35.15 -7.57 -33.80
N SER A 134 34.81 -8.34 -34.83
CA SER A 134 33.79 -7.96 -35.79
C SER A 134 32.44 -8.44 -35.27
N TYR A 135 31.49 -7.52 -35.12
CA TYR A 135 30.14 -7.82 -34.67
C TYR A 135 29.15 -7.47 -35.78
N SER A 136 28.33 -8.44 -36.18
CA SER A 136 27.28 -8.28 -37.18
C SER A 136 25.91 -8.60 -36.59
N GLY A 137 24.94 -7.71 -36.78
CA GLY A 137 23.57 -7.96 -36.34
C GLY A 137 22.63 -6.80 -36.64
N TYR A 138 21.33 -7.02 -36.43
CA TYR A 138 20.34 -5.95 -36.52
C TYR A 138 20.53 -4.95 -35.38
N TYR A 139 20.49 -3.66 -35.67
CA TYR A 139 20.66 -2.59 -34.70
C TYR A 139 19.50 -1.61 -34.76
N SER A 140 18.99 -1.23 -33.59
CA SER A 140 18.00 -0.17 -33.47
C SER A 140 18.69 1.17 -33.18
N ILE A 141 18.56 2.12 -34.10
CA ILE A 141 19.10 3.48 -33.91
C ILE A 141 18.38 4.19 -32.76
N SER A 142 17.07 3.93 -32.56
CA SER A 142 16.29 4.57 -31.50
C SER A 142 16.60 4.01 -30.11
N GLU A 143 16.79 2.69 -30.00
CA GLU A 143 17.07 1.99 -28.73
C GLU A 143 18.58 1.89 -28.44
N GLU A 144 19.42 2.26 -29.40
CA GLU A 144 20.88 2.24 -29.35
C GLU A 144 21.51 0.88 -28.98
N CYS A 145 20.79 -0.21 -29.25
CA CYS A 145 21.22 -1.58 -28.95
C CYS A 145 21.12 -2.51 -30.18
N PHE A 146 21.90 -3.58 -30.15
CA PHE A 146 21.73 -4.69 -31.08
C PHE A 146 20.48 -5.48 -30.69
N ILE A 147 19.73 -5.87 -31.71
CA ILE A 147 18.47 -6.56 -31.59
C ILE A 147 18.70 -8.00 -32.04
N PRO A 148 18.39 -8.99 -31.19
CA PRO A 148 18.40 -10.39 -31.59
C PRO A 148 17.60 -10.62 -32.87
N GLU A 149 18.08 -11.46 -33.78
CA GLU A 149 17.42 -11.69 -35.09
C GLU A 149 15.97 -12.20 -34.94
N ASN A 150 15.68 -12.90 -33.84
CA ASN A 150 14.33 -13.39 -33.54
C ASN A 150 13.35 -12.28 -33.09
N GLU A 151 13.82 -11.06 -32.81
CA GLU A 151 13.02 -9.91 -32.38
C GLU A 151 12.72 -8.91 -33.51
N VAL A 152 13.19 -9.18 -34.73
CA VAL A 152 12.99 -8.32 -35.89
C VAL A 152 12.08 -8.98 -36.94
N GLU A 153 11.26 -8.20 -37.62
CA GLU A 153 10.37 -8.65 -38.70
C GLU A 153 10.27 -7.62 -39.82
N LYS A 154 9.74 -8.01 -40.99
CA LYS A 154 9.42 -7.07 -42.05
C LYS A 154 8.03 -6.47 -41.84
N ASN A 155 7.92 -5.15 -41.85
CA ASN A 155 6.64 -4.46 -41.84
C ASN A 155 5.93 -4.52 -43.21
N ALA A 156 4.71 -3.98 -43.29
CA ALA A 156 3.90 -3.95 -44.52
C ALA A 156 4.57 -3.21 -45.71
N SER A 157 5.59 -2.39 -45.44
CA SER A 157 6.42 -1.70 -46.45
C SER A 157 7.76 -2.37 -46.71
N ASN A 158 7.91 -3.65 -46.30
CA ASN A 158 9.10 -4.48 -46.50
C ASN A 158 10.39 -3.99 -45.81
N LYS A 159 10.29 -3.08 -44.83
CA LYS A 159 11.42 -2.63 -44.00
C LYS A 159 11.55 -3.50 -42.75
N MET A 160 12.78 -3.80 -42.33
CA MET A 160 13.02 -4.50 -41.07
C MET A 160 12.72 -3.60 -39.88
N VAL A 161 11.91 -4.10 -38.95
CA VAL A 161 11.45 -3.40 -37.73
C VAL A 161 11.49 -4.34 -36.53
N LEU A 162 11.54 -3.80 -35.31
CA LEU A 162 11.27 -4.57 -34.09
C LEU A 162 9.83 -5.07 -34.06
N LYS A 163 9.63 -6.35 -33.73
CA LYS A 163 8.31 -6.98 -33.52
C LYS A 163 7.49 -6.31 -32.41
N THR A 164 8.17 -5.74 -31.42
CA THR A 164 7.55 -5.20 -30.20
C THR A 164 7.11 -3.74 -30.34
N THR A 165 7.91 -2.92 -31.04
CA THR A 165 7.71 -1.46 -31.11
C THR A 165 7.42 -0.96 -32.52
N GLY A 166 7.62 -1.78 -33.56
CA GLY A 166 7.52 -1.36 -34.95
C GLY A 166 8.64 -0.42 -35.41
N THR A 167 9.67 -0.21 -34.58
CA THR A 167 10.78 0.69 -34.89
C THR A 167 11.73 0.07 -35.93
N ALA A 168 12.15 0.84 -36.93
CA ALA A 168 13.09 0.38 -37.95
C ALA A 168 14.44 -0.05 -37.36
N VAL A 169 14.98 -1.14 -37.90
CA VAL A 169 16.31 -1.69 -37.56
C VAL A 169 17.14 -1.87 -38.83
N GLU A 170 18.45 -1.76 -38.69
CA GLU A 170 19.39 -1.89 -39.80
C GLU A 170 20.37 -3.02 -39.51
N TRP A 171 20.71 -3.82 -40.53
CA TRP A 171 21.81 -4.79 -40.39
C TRP A 171 23.13 -4.03 -40.40
N ILE A 172 23.92 -4.18 -39.35
CA ILE A 172 25.21 -3.52 -39.21
C ILE A 172 26.27 -4.57 -38.96
N GLU A 173 27.37 -4.49 -39.71
CA GLU A 173 28.60 -5.24 -39.48
C GLU A 173 29.72 -4.23 -39.24
N GLU A 174 30.28 -4.25 -38.03
CA GLU A 174 31.33 -3.31 -37.62
C GLU A 174 32.40 -4.01 -36.78
N GLU A 175 33.66 -3.72 -37.09
CA GLU A 175 34.77 -4.02 -36.19
C GLU A 175 34.77 -3.01 -35.04
N ASN A 176 34.61 -3.50 -33.81
CA ASN A 176 34.60 -2.70 -32.60
C ASN A 176 35.57 -3.30 -31.58
N TYR A 177 36.11 -2.44 -30.71
CA TYR A 177 36.79 -2.89 -29.50
C TYR A 177 35.77 -3.40 -28.47
N MET A 178 36.07 -4.57 -27.93
CA MET A 178 35.31 -5.32 -26.94
C MET A 178 36.09 -5.37 -25.63
N PHE A 179 35.38 -5.23 -24.52
CA PHE A 179 35.85 -5.46 -23.16
C PHE A 179 35.43 -6.84 -22.70
N ARG A 180 36.37 -7.58 -22.09
CA ARG A 180 36.18 -8.93 -21.54
C ARG A 180 35.30 -8.95 -20.27
N LEU A 181 34.05 -8.52 -20.41
CA LEU A 181 33.12 -8.37 -19.29
C LEU A 181 32.82 -9.73 -18.62
N SER A 182 32.73 -10.79 -19.43
CA SER A 182 32.43 -12.15 -18.99
C SER A 182 33.39 -12.66 -17.91
N GLU A 183 34.68 -12.29 -17.97
CA GLU A 183 35.73 -12.68 -17.01
C GLU A 183 35.50 -12.15 -15.58
N PHE A 184 34.68 -11.11 -15.42
CA PHE A 184 34.45 -10.44 -14.14
C PHE A 184 33.10 -10.75 -13.52
N ARG A 185 32.22 -11.47 -14.22
CA ARG A 185 30.84 -11.77 -13.79
C ARG A 185 30.78 -12.38 -12.38
N GLU A 186 31.53 -13.45 -12.15
CA GLU A 186 31.55 -14.15 -10.87
C GLU A 186 32.09 -13.27 -9.74
N LYS A 187 33.19 -12.55 -10.00
CA LYS A 187 33.81 -11.65 -9.01
C LYS A 187 32.90 -10.49 -8.61
N VAL A 188 32.18 -9.92 -9.58
CA VAL A 188 31.20 -8.87 -9.32
C VAL A 188 29.99 -9.42 -8.55
N GLY A 189 29.50 -10.60 -8.92
CA GLY A 189 28.43 -11.29 -8.18
C GLY A 189 28.83 -11.55 -6.74
N GLU A 190 30.03 -12.09 -6.51
CA GLU A 190 30.59 -12.33 -5.19
C GLU A 190 30.72 -11.03 -4.37
N TRP A 191 31.18 -9.94 -4.99
CA TRP A 191 31.27 -8.63 -4.35
C TRP A 191 29.89 -8.10 -3.93
N ILE A 192 28.86 -8.22 -4.77
CA ILE A 192 27.48 -7.82 -4.43
C ILE A 192 26.91 -8.70 -3.33
N GLU A 193 27.17 -10.00 -3.36
CA GLU A 193 26.63 -10.96 -2.40
C GLU A 193 27.25 -10.82 -1.01
N LYS A 194 28.59 -10.73 -0.94
CA LYS A 194 29.37 -10.69 0.30
C LYS A 194 29.44 -9.31 0.96
N THR A 195 28.94 -8.27 0.28
CA THR A 195 28.92 -6.91 0.83
C THR A 195 27.51 -6.32 0.88
N ASP A 196 27.35 -5.24 1.63
CA ASP A 196 26.15 -4.40 1.66
C ASP A 196 26.26 -3.20 0.71
N VAL A 197 26.98 -3.37 -0.42
CA VAL A 197 27.21 -2.27 -1.36
C VAL A 197 25.90 -1.73 -1.96
N VAL A 198 24.92 -2.59 -2.22
CA VAL A 198 23.64 -2.17 -2.81
C VAL A 198 22.65 -1.75 -1.73
N TRP A 199 22.19 -0.51 -1.79
CA TRP A 199 21.20 0.01 -0.85
C TRP A 199 20.12 0.83 -1.57
N PRO A 200 18.83 0.72 -1.21
CA PRO A 200 18.23 -0.26 -0.31
C PRO A 200 18.36 -1.71 -0.81
N LEU A 201 18.35 -2.68 0.12
CA LEU A 201 18.56 -4.11 -0.18
C LEU A 201 17.62 -4.70 -1.24
N LYS A 202 16.43 -4.12 -1.43
CA LYS A 202 15.47 -4.57 -2.46
C LYS A 202 16.00 -4.47 -3.90
N TYR A 203 17.04 -3.67 -4.15
CA TYR A 203 17.66 -3.57 -5.47
C TYR A 203 18.82 -4.56 -5.66
N LYS A 204 19.17 -5.35 -4.63
CA LYS A 204 20.21 -6.39 -4.72
C LYS A 204 19.85 -7.45 -5.74
N SER A 205 18.59 -7.90 -5.77
CA SER A 205 18.12 -8.85 -6.80
C SER A 205 18.24 -8.25 -8.21
N LEU A 206 17.79 -7.00 -8.41
CA LEU A 206 17.93 -6.29 -9.69
C LEU A 206 19.39 -6.20 -10.17
N ALA A 207 20.33 -5.98 -9.24
CA ALA A 207 21.76 -5.95 -9.53
C ALA A 207 22.29 -7.34 -9.95
N LEU A 208 21.91 -8.40 -9.23
CA LEU A 208 22.29 -9.77 -9.56
C LEU A 208 21.66 -10.26 -10.87
N ASP A 209 20.40 -9.91 -11.13
CA ASP A 209 19.71 -10.21 -12.39
C ASP A 209 20.43 -9.59 -13.59
N SER A 210 21.07 -8.43 -13.40
CA SER A 210 21.86 -7.76 -14.44
C SER A 210 23.11 -8.53 -14.86
N LEU A 211 23.57 -9.50 -14.06
CA LEU A 211 24.73 -10.36 -14.34
C LEU A 211 24.38 -11.52 -15.28
N THR A 212 23.12 -11.72 -15.67
CA THR A 212 22.67 -12.86 -16.49
C THR A 212 23.16 -12.83 -17.94
N MET A 213 23.76 -11.73 -18.41
CA MET A 213 24.30 -11.61 -19.75
C MET A 213 25.66 -12.32 -19.89
N GLU A 214 25.80 -13.14 -20.92
CA GLU A 214 27.00 -13.97 -21.15
C GLU A 214 28.04 -13.32 -22.09
N ASP A 215 27.66 -12.27 -22.83
CA ASP A 215 28.53 -11.66 -23.85
C ASP A 215 29.45 -10.55 -23.33
N ASP A 216 30.60 -10.41 -24.00
CA ASP A 216 31.55 -9.32 -23.82
C ASP A 216 30.97 -7.97 -24.30
N LEU A 217 31.45 -6.87 -23.68
CA LEU A 217 30.87 -5.55 -23.87
C LEU A 217 31.59 -4.74 -24.95
N SER A 218 30.88 -4.30 -25.97
CA SER A 218 31.43 -3.35 -26.94
C SER A 218 31.62 -1.95 -26.34
N ILE A 219 32.87 -1.47 -26.31
CA ILE A 219 33.29 -0.21 -25.67
C ILE A 219 33.77 0.86 -26.67
N SER A 220 33.60 0.63 -27.97
CA SER A 220 33.85 1.63 -29.03
C SER A 220 32.83 1.53 -30.16
N ARG A 221 32.76 2.58 -30.99
CA ARG A 221 31.98 2.63 -32.23
C ARG A 221 32.81 3.25 -33.33
N THR A 222 32.54 2.87 -34.58
CA THR A 222 33.18 3.51 -35.73
C THR A 222 32.89 5.01 -35.72
N ARG A 223 33.89 5.83 -36.08
CA ARG A 223 33.75 7.30 -36.07
C ARG A 223 32.72 7.80 -37.09
N LYS A 224 32.45 7.02 -38.15
CA LYS A 224 31.37 7.30 -39.10
C LYS A 224 30.00 7.29 -38.42
N ARG A 225 29.81 6.41 -37.45
CA ARG A 225 28.56 6.21 -36.71
C ARG A 225 28.47 7.10 -35.47
N LEU A 226 29.58 7.26 -34.76
CA LEU A 226 29.70 8.12 -33.60
C LEU A 226 30.80 9.15 -33.82
N SER A 227 30.43 10.28 -34.43
CA SER A 227 31.35 11.37 -34.75
C SER A 227 31.64 12.28 -33.57
N TRP A 228 30.77 12.31 -32.56
CA TRP A 228 30.85 13.17 -31.37
C TRP A 228 31.16 12.34 -30.11
N GLY A 229 32.45 12.26 -29.75
CA GLY A 229 32.96 11.56 -28.58
C GLY A 229 34.49 11.55 -28.51
N ILE A 230 35.05 10.91 -27.48
CA ILE A 230 36.50 10.81 -27.26
C ILE A 230 37.09 9.77 -28.23
N PRO A 231 38.14 10.09 -29.01
CA PRO A 231 38.76 9.11 -29.91
C PRO A 231 39.46 8.01 -29.10
N VAL A 232 39.41 6.77 -29.62
CA VAL A 232 40.18 5.65 -29.06
C VAL A 232 41.67 6.00 -29.14
N PRO A 233 42.46 5.81 -28.06
CA PRO A 233 43.90 5.99 -28.10
C PRO A 233 44.54 5.21 -29.24
N ASP A 234 45.33 5.90 -30.05
CA ASP A 234 46.13 5.31 -31.12
C ASP A 234 45.30 4.65 -32.28
N ASP A 235 43.96 4.80 -32.28
CA ASP A 235 43.05 4.44 -33.39
C ASP A 235 41.98 5.54 -33.61
N PRO A 236 42.26 6.57 -34.43
CA PRO A 236 41.35 7.69 -34.64
C PRO A 236 40.11 7.34 -35.50
N SER A 237 40.04 6.12 -36.04
CA SER A 237 38.90 5.62 -36.80
C SER A 237 37.74 5.16 -35.89
N GLN A 238 38.02 5.02 -34.59
CA GLN A 238 37.09 4.55 -33.56
C GLN A 238 36.89 5.62 -32.48
N THR A 239 35.69 5.68 -31.94
CA THR A 239 35.29 6.57 -30.84
C THR A 239 34.94 5.72 -29.61
N VAL A 240 35.43 6.11 -28.44
CA VAL A 240 35.10 5.46 -27.16
C VAL A 240 33.59 5.57 -26.93
N TYR A 241 32.96 4.46 -26.54
CA TYR A 241 31.52 4.41 -26.34
C TYR A 241 31.12 4.86 -24.94
N VAL A 242 29.89 5.35 -24.83
CA VAL A 242 29.34 6.07 -23.67
C VAL A 242 29.55 5.36 -22.33
N TRP A 243 29.51 4.02 -22.29
CA TRP A 243 29.64 3.28 -21.03
C TRP A 243 31.00 3.47 -20.36
N LEU A 244 32.09 3.49 -21.14
CA LEU A 244 33.43 3.66 -20.59
C LEU A 244 33.74 5.14 -20.33
N ASP A 245 33.35 6.01 -21.27
CA ASP A 245 33.47 7.46 -21.18
C ASP A 245 32.77 7.98 -19.90
N ALA A 246 31.45 7.79 -19.83
CA ALA A 246 30.64 8.34 -18.76
C ALA A 246 31.05 7.81 -17.38
N LEU A 247 31.39 6.53 -17.22
CA LEU A 247 31.74 5.97 -15.90
C LEU A 247 33.09 6.45 -15.36
N VAL A 248 34.04 6.82 -16.23
CA VAL A 248 35.36 7.34 -15.81
C VAL A 248 35.26 8.75 -15.19
N ASN A 249 34.11 9.43 -15.30
CA ASN A 249 33.88 10.75 -14.67
C ASN A 249 34.19 10.69 -13.16
N TYR A 250 33.84 9.59 -12.50
CA TYR A 250 34.03 9.41 -11.05
C TYR A 250 35.51 9.41 -10.67
N LEU A 251 36.35 8.78 -11.50
CA LEU A 251 37.81 8.78 -11.35
C LEU A 251 38.41 10.14 -11.72
N THR A 252 37.86 10.80 -12.73
CA THR A 252 38.34 12.12 -13.18
C THR A 252 38.26 13.13 -12.05
N VAL A 253 37.11 13.21 -11.37
CA VAL A 253 36.94 14.09 -10.20
C VAL A 253 37.81 13.67 -9.02
N SER A 254 38.21 12.39 -8.92
CA SER A 254 39.19 11.95 -7.92
C SER A 254 40.65 12.30 -8.26
N GLY A 255 40.87 13.00 -9.39
CA GLY A 255 42.18 13.45 -9.87
C GLY A 255 42.96 12.40 -10.66
N TYR A 256 42.29 11.36 -11.17
CA TYR A 256 42.90 10.37 -12.07
C TYR A 256 43.24 11.00 -13.45
N PRO A 257 44.40 10.69 -14.07
CA PRO A 257 45.40 9.70 -13.68
C PRO A 257 46.54 10.24 -12.78
N LYS A 258 46.59 11.56 -12.54
CA LYS A 258 47.73 12.24 -11.90
C LYS A 258 47.84 12.03 -10.37
N LYS A 259 46.73 11.76 -9.67
CA LYS A 259 46.56 11.61 -8.20
C LYS A 259 46.36 12.94 -7.46
N LYS A 260 45.08 13.29 -7.23
CA LYS A 260 44.64 14.25 -6.21
C LYS A 260 43.20 13.94 -5.74
N SER A 261 43.01 13.08 -4.72
CA SER A 261 41.92 13.12 -3.70
C SER A 261 41.48 11.75 -3.11
N VAL A 262 40.17 11.60 -2.83
CA VAL A 262 39.45 10.59 -2.04
C VAL A 262 38.86 9.56 -3.00
N TRP A 263 39.32 8.31 -2.93
CA TRP A 263 38.82 7.19 -3.71
C TRP A 263 38.85 5.91 -2.85
N PRO A 264 37.85 5.02 -2.93
CA PRO A 264 36.66 5.03 -3.79
C PRO A 264 35.51 5.92 -3.27
N PRO A 265 34.44 6.15 -4.06
CA PRO A 265 33.25 6.83 -3.58
C PRO A 265 32.68 6.13 -2.34
N THR A 266 32.41 6.90 -1.29
CA THR A 266 31.74 6.40 -0.09
C THR A 266 30.25 6.14 -0.36
N CYS A 267 29.65 6.88 -1.31
CA CYS A 267 28.29 6.63 -1.78
C CYS A 267 28.11 7.12 -3.21
N GLN A 268 27.71 6.22 -4.12
CA GLN A 268 27.26 6.58 -5.47
C GLN A 268 25.73 6.51 -5.53
N VAL A 269 25.08 7.65 -5.73
CA VAL A 269 23.62 7.72 -5.85
C VAL A 269 23.23 7.58 -7.31
N ILE A 270 22.29 6.69 -7.60
CA ILE A 270 21.83 6.40 -8.96
C ILE A 270 20.32 6.14 -9.02
N GLY A 271 19.73 6.38 -10.19
CA GLY A 271 18.39 5.89 -10.51
C GLY A 271 18.40 4.39 -10.82
N LYS A 272 17.30 3.71 -10.55
CA LYS A 272 17.15 2.25 -10.80
C LYS A 272 17.41 1.82 -12.26
N ASP A 273 17.22 2.72 -13.22
CA ASP A 273 17.40 2.50 -14.66
C ASP A 273 18.86 2.32 -15.07
N ILE A 274 19.81 2.84 -14.30
CA ILE A 274 21.25 2.77 -14.58
C ILE A 274 21.99 1.79 -13.66
N THR A 275 21.24 0.93 -12.95
CA THR A 275 21.74 -0.10 -12.03
C THR A 275 22.80 -0.98 -12.67
N LYS A 276 22.52 -1.53 -13.86
CA LYS A 276 23.43 -2.40 -14.60
C LYS A 276 24.79 -1.76 -14.86
N PHE A 277 24.82 -0.48 -15.22
CA PHE A 277 26.07 0.21 -15.54
C PHE A 277 26.94 0.39 -14.30
N HIS A 278 26.35 0.67 -13.15
CA HIS A 278 27.07 0.98 -11.91
C HIS A 278 27.37 -0.24 -11.04
N LEU A 279 26.59 -1.32 -11.17
CA LEU A 279 26.73 -2.53 -10.38
C LEU A 279 27.22 -3.74 -11.17
N TYR A 280 27.38 -3.63 -12.50
CA TYR A 280 28.07 -4.65 -13.29
C TYR A 280 29.25 -4.08 -14.09
N TYR A 281 29.00 -3.13 -15.00
CA TYR A 281 30.06 -2.67 -15.91
C TYR A 281 31.15 -1.91 -15.17
N TRP A 282 30.75 -0.96 -14.31
CA TRP A 282 31.69 -0.15 -13.56
C TRP A 282 32.63 -0.97 -12.65
N PRO A 283 32.12 -1.85 -11.77
CA PRO A 283 33.02 -2.66 -10.94
C PRO A 283 33.88 -3.60 -11.78
N ALA A 284 33.39 -4.14 -12.91
CA ALA A 284 34.23 -4.93 -13.81
C ALA A 284 35.37 -4.10 -14.41
N PHE A 285 35.11 -2.87 -14.86
CA PHE A 285 36.16 -1.95 -15.33
C PHE A 285 37.18 -1.62 -14.24
N LEU A 286 36.71 -1.37 -13.01
CA LEU A 286 37.60 -1.09 -11.89
C LEU A 286 38.44 -2.31 -11.49
N MET A 287 37.87 -3.51 -11.45
CA MET A 287 38.59 -4.76 -11.21
C MET A 287 39.65 -5.02 -12.29
N ALA A 288 39.31 -4.78 -13.57
CA ALA A 288 40.23 -4.89 -14.69
C ALA A 288 41.38 -3.86 -14.62
N ALA A 289 41.11 -2.69 -14.03
CA ALA A 289 42.11 -1.65 -13.78
C ALA A 289 42.83 -1.81 -12.42
N ASP A 290 42.50 -2.83 -11.62
CA ASP A 290 43.01 -3.06 -10.27
C ASP A 290 42.80 -1.85 -9.34
N LEU A 291 41.58 -1.29 -9.38
CA LEU A 291 41.18 -0.13 -8.59
C LEU A 291 40.13 -0.51 -7.52
N PRO A 292 40.13 0.15 -6.34
CA PRO A 292 39.12 -0.06 -5.32
C PRO A 292 37.70 0.21 -5.82
N LEU A 293 36.75 -0.61 -5.39
CA LEU A 293 35.33 -0.53 -5.75
C LEU A 293 34.56 0.45 -4.87
N PRO A 294 33.42 1.01 -5.34
CA PRO A 294 32.55 1.85 -4.54
C PRO A 294 32.15 1.19 -3.21
N GLN A 295 32.11 1.94 -2.12
CA GLN A 295 31.74 1.38 -0.81
C GLN A 295 30.22 1.14 -0.70
N ARG A 296 29.43 2.01 -1.36
CA ARG A 296 27.97 1.93 -1.43
C ARG A 296 27.48 2.49 -2.75
N VAL A 297 26.47 1.84 -3.31
CA VAL A 297 25.64 2.32 -4.43
C VAL A 297 24.21 2.45 -3.93
N PHE A 298 23.75 3.69 -3.79
CA PHE A 298 22.41 4.04 -3.38
C PHE A 298 21.49 4.12 -4.61
N VAL A 299 20.50 3.23 -4.69
CA VAL A 299 19.57 3.13 -5.81
C VAL A 299 18.21 3.70 -5.40
N HIS A 300 17.69 4.64 -6.18
CA HIS A 300 16.36 5.24 -5.94
C HIS A 300 15.35 4.98 -7.08
N GLY A 301 14.07 5.00 -6.73
CA GLY A 301 12.95 4.95 -7.68
C GLY A 301 12.79 6.22 -8.51
N HIS A 302 11.86 6.21 -9.45
CA HIS A 302 11.58 7.34 -10.34
C HIS A 302 10.47 8.24 -9.79
N TRP A 303 10.48 9.50 -10.23
CA TRP A 303 9.35 10.41 -10.05
C TRP A 303 8.34 10.25 -11.17
N LEU A 304 7.07 10.19 -10.78
CA LEU A 304 5.88 10.28 -11.60
C LEU A 304 5.24 11.64 -11.39
N VAL A 305 4.35 12.04 -12.29
CA VAL A 305 3.53 13.25 -12.15
C VAL A 305 2.07 12.82 -12.21
N ASP A 306 1.33 13.07 -11.13
CA ASP A 306 -0.03 12.55 -10.92
C ASP A 306 -0.16 11.04 -11.17
N ASN A 307 0.83 10.27 -10.70
CA ASN A 307 1.00 8.82 -10.89
C ASN A 307 1.18 8.37 -12.34
N VAL A 308 1.48 9.29 -13.26
CA VAL A 308 1.78 9.01 -14.67
C VAL A 308 3.27 9.22 -14.93
N LYS A 309 3.87 8.34 -15.74
CA LYS A 309 5.27 8.47 -16.15
C LYS A 309 5.47 9.78 -16.92
N MET A 310 6.51 10.53 -16.58
CA MET A 310 6.87 11.76 -17.29
C MET A 310 7.25 11.46 -18.74
N SER A 311 6.69 12.20 -19.69
CA SER A 311 7.12 12.19 -21.08
C SER A 311 6.82 13.51 -21.77
N LYS A 312 7.73 13.95 -22.65
CA LYS A 312 7.54 15.17 -23.44
C LYS A 312 6.29 15.10 -24.33
N SER A 313 5.97 13.92 -24.88
CA SER A 313 4.80 13.70 -25.73
C SER A 313 3.46 13.81 -24.99
N LEU A 314 3.43 13.54 -23.69
CA LEU A 314 2.23 13.71 -22.85
C LEU A 314 2.11 15.11 -22.24
N GLY A 315 3.13 15.97 -22.41
CA GLY A 315 3.14 17.32 -21.85
C GLY A 315 3.16 17.39 -20.31
N ASN A 316 3.44 16.28 -19.62
CA ASN A 316 3.37 16.16 -18.16
C ASN A 316 4.73 16.26 -17.45
N VAL A 317 5.77 16.71 -18.15
CA VAL A 317 7.10 16.89 -17.56
C VAL A 317 7.09 18.14 -16.69
N VAL A 318 7.38 17.97 -15.40
CA VAL A 318 7.44 19.11 -14.46
C VAL A 318 8.79 19.80 -14.56
N ASN A 319 8.76 21.10 -14.88
CA ASN A 319 9.92 21.96 -14.88
C ASN A 319 10.29 22.33 -13.42
N PRO A 320 11.50 22.01 -12.94
CA PRO A 320 11.92 22.34 -11.59
C PRO A 320 11.90 23.84 -11.30
N LYS A 321 12.18 24.69 -12.28
CA LYS A 321 12.15 26.14 -12.12
C LYS A 321 10.75 26.62 -11.79
N GLU A 322 9.73 26.14 -12.51
CA GLU A 322 8.33 26.46 -12.22
C GLU A 322 7.94 26.02 -10.80
N ALA A 323 8.38 24.82 -10.38
CA ALA A 323 8.16 24.34 -9.01
C ALA A 323 8.86 25.21 -7.96
N ILE A 324 10.08 25.68 -8.23
CA ILE A 324 10.81 26.61 -7.35
C ILE A 324 10.11 27.97 -7.28
N ASP A 325 9.66 28.50 -8.40
CA ASP A 325 8.97 29.79 -8.45
C ASP A 325 7.68 29.77 -7.62
N LYS A 326 6.97 28.62 -7.58
CA LYS A 326 5.74 28.45 -6.80
C LYS A 326 5.98 28.08 -5.33
N PHE A 327 6.98 27.26 -5.03
CA PHE A 327 7.13 26.63 -3.71
C PHE A 327 8.42 27.01 -2.98
N THR A 328 9.25 27.88 -3.57
CA THR A 328 10.62 28.19 -3.17
C THR A 328 11.60 27.02 -3.37
N SER A 329 12.89 27.33 -3.38
CA SER A 329 13.94 26.31 -3.48
C SER A 329 13.91 25.35 -2.29
N GLU A 330 13.71 25.87 -1.08
CA GLU A 330 13.69 25.08 0.16
C GLU A 330 12.42 24.20 0.23
N GLY A 331 11.27 24.73 -0.21
CA GLY A 331 10.04 23.96 -0.25
C GLY A 331 10.11 22.78 -1.23
N LEU A 332 10.66 22.98 -2.42
CA LEU A 332 10.85 21.87 -3.37
C LEU A 332 11.84 20.82 -2.86
N ARG A 333 13.00 21.24 -2.31
CA ARG A 333 13.96 20.32 -1.68
C ARG A 333 13.30 19.47 -0.59
N TYR A 334 12.60 20.13 0.31
CA TYR A 334 11.90 19.49 1.41
C TYR A 334 10.87 18.47 0.91
N PHE A 335 10.03 18.86 -0.04
CA PHE A 335 9.02 17.97 -0.62
C PHE A 335 9.63 16.73 -1.25
N LEU A 336 10.69 16.91 -2.05
CA LEU A 336 11.36 15.80 -2.73
C LEU A 336 11.98 14.80 -1.74
N LEU A 337 12.50 15.27 -0.61
CA LEU A 337 13.07 14.42 0.43
C LEU A 337 12.00 13.81 1.35
N LYS A 338 10.87 14.50 1.55
CA LYS A 338 9.75 14.04 2.38
C LYS A 338 8.93 12.98 1.70
N GLN A 339 8.57 13.19 0.44
CA GLN A 339 7.76 12.25 -0.34
C GLN A 339 8.61 11.24 -1.11
N GLY A 340 9.90 11.53 -1.32
CA GLY A 340 10.84 10.62 -1.95
C GLY A 340 11.15 9.41 -1.06
N ASN A 341 10.53 8.28 -1.37
CA ASN A 341 10.90 6.99 -0.80
C ASN A 341 11.87 6.27 -1.75
N PRO A 342 13.13 6.03 -1.35
CA PRO A 342 14.12 5.36 -2.21
C PRO A 342 13.68 3.99 -2.71
N SER A 343 12.82 3.31 -1.95
CA SER A 343 12.34 1.97 -2.27
C SER A 343 11.19 1.95 -3.27
N ASN A 344 10.53 3.07 -3.59
CA ASN A 344 9.35 3.08 -4.45
C ASN A 344 9.43 4.20 -5.48
N ASP A 345 8.68 4.05 -6.58
CA ASP A 345 8.41 5.19 -7.45
C ASP A 345 7.44 6.13 -6.72
N CYS A 346 7.72 7.43 -6.78
CA CYS A 346 6.99 8.45 -6.02
C CYS A 346 6.30 9.41 -6.99
N SER A 347 5.20 10.03 -6.59
CA SER A 347 4.45 10.95 -7.47
C SER A 347 4.50 12.38 -6.98
N PHE A 348 4.79 13.29 -7.90
CA PHE A 348 4.66 14.73 -7.72
C PHE A 348 3.24 15.16 -8.12
N SER A 349 2.63 16.03 -7.31
CA SER A 349 1.49 16.86 -7.70
C SER A 349 1.66 18.24 -7.10
N TRP A 350 1.18 19.27 -7.79
CA TRP A 350 1.29 20.66 -7.34
C TRP A 350 0.66 20.86 -5.96
N ASN A 351 -0.55 20.34 -5.76
CA ASN A 351 -1.27 20.47 -4.48
C ASN A 351 -0.56 19.75 -3.34
N SER A 352 -0.05 18.53 -3.56
CA SER A 352 0.66 17.80 -2.51
C SER A 352 1.93 18.53 -2.08
N CYS A 353 2.63 19.16 -3.03
CA CYS A 353 3.79 19.99 -2.72
C CYS A 353 3.40 21.21 -1.88
N LEU A 354 2.36 21.93 -2.31
CA LEU A 354 1.82 23.09 -1.59
C LEU A 354 1.46 22.75 -0.14
N GLU A 355 0.62 21.73 0.04
CA GLU A 355 0.11 21.32 1.35
C GLU A 355 1.23 20.87 2.29
N THR A 356 2.19 20.11 1.76
CA THR A 356 3.34 19.64 2.54
C THR A 356 4.19 20.82 3.02
N VAL A 357 4.51 21.77 2.14
CA VAL A 357 5.34 22.93 2.47
C VAL A 357 4.61 23.85 3.45
N ASN A 358 3.34 24.17 3.21
CA ASN A 358 2.55 25.00 4.12
C ASN A 358 2.39 24.35 5.49
N SER A 359 2.02 23.07 5.54
CA SER A 359 1.80 22.37 6.81
C SER A 359 3.07 22.29 7.64
N ASP A 360 4.17 21.84 7.06
CA ASP A 360 5.37 21.54 7.85
C ASP A 360 6.29 22.76 7.99
N LEU A 361 6.69 23.41 6.89
CA LEU A 361 7.65 24.52 6.95
C LEU A 361 7.03 25.84 7.40
N VAL A 362 5.85 26.19 6.89
CA VAL A 362 5.19 27.47 7.24
C VAL A 362 4.54 27.36 8.62
N ASN A 363 3.62 26.40 8.79
CA ASN A 363 2.76 26.34 9.97
C ASN A 363 3.44 25.74 11.22
N ASN A 364 4.33 24.76 11.07
CA ASN A 364 4.96 24.13 12.23
C ASN A 364 6.31 24.77 12.57
N VAL A 365 7.18 25.04 11.58
CA VAL A 365 8.50 25.63 11.83
C VAL A 365 8.45 27.15 11.88
N GLY A 366 8.05 27.80 10.79
CA GLY A 366 8.06 29.26 10.66
C GLY A 366 7.17 29.95 11.69
N ASN A 367 5.93 29.49 11.85
CA ASN A 367 4.98 30.07 12.79
C ASN A 367 5.43 29.95 14.25
N LEU A 368 5.99 28.80 14.67
CA LEU A 368 6.47 28.63 16.05
C LEU A 368 7.63 29.58 16.35
N LEU A 369 8.59 29.70 15.43
CA LEU A 369 9.69 30.66 15.56
C LEU A 369 9.16 32.10 15.67
N ASN A 370 8.27 32.51 14.76
CA ASN A 370 7.75 33.87 14.76
C ASN A 370 6.97 34.17 16.04
N ARG A 371 6.00 33.32 16.40
CA ARG A 371 5.18 33.51 17.61
C ARG A 371 6.00 33.55 18.88
N SER A 372 7.03 32.72 18.99
CA SER A 372 7.84 32.64 20.21
C SER A 372 8.88 33.75 20.33
N THR A 373 9.21 34.47 19.25
CA THR A 373 10.25 35.52 19.23
C THR A 373 9.71 36.95 19.15
N VAL A 374 8.38 37.14 19.05
CA VAL A 374 7.77 38.47 19.07
C VAL A 374 8.02 39.19 20.40
N GLU A 375 8.21 40.50 20.33
CA GLU A 375 8.49 41.37 21.49
C GLU A 375 7.40 41.28 22.58
N LYS A 376 6.14 41.07 22.20
CA LYS A 376 5.02 40.95 23.16
C LYS A 376 5.20 39.77 24.13
N ILE A 377 5.83 38.69 23.69
CA ILE A 377 6.10 37.50 24.52
C ILE A 377 7.53 37.58 25.09
N ASN A 378 8.53 37.82 24.24
CA ASN A 378 9.92 37.96 24.65
C ASN A 378 10.35 39.43 24.63
N LYS A 379 9.92 40.20 25.64
CA LYS A 379 10.19 41.64 25.76
C LYS A 379 11.66 42.00 25.79
N ARG A 380 12.50 41.10 26.33
CA ARG A 380 13.96 41.32 26.41
C ARG A 380 14.65 41.07 25.08
N GLY A 381 13.99 40.37 24.15
CA GLY A 381 14.59 39.96 22.89
C GLY A 381 15.85 39.12 23.10
N THR A 382 15.85 38.26 24.12
CA THR A 382 17.00 37.43 24.49
C THR A 382 16.63 35.96 24.48
N TYR A 383 17.59 35.10 24.11
CA TYR A 383 17.48 33.68 24.38
C TYR A 383 17.55 33.47 25.91
N PRO A 384 16.59 32.78 26.56
CA PRO A 384 16.61 32.60 28.01
C PRO A 384 17.84 31.83 28.47
N ARG A 385 18.46 32.27 29.57
CA ARG A 385 19.59 31.54 30.16
C ARG A 385 19.14 30.14 30.55
N ARG A 386 20.08 29.20 30.51
CA ARG A 386 19.87 27.86 31.07
C ARG A 386 19.46 28.01 32.53
N VAL A 387 18.18 27.75 32.80
CA VAL A 387 17.58 27.71 34.13
C VAL A 387 17.27 26.26 34.48
N GLU A 388 17.17 25.96 35.77
CA GLU A 388 16.40 24.80 36.19
C GLU A 388 14.96 25.04 35.74
N LEU A 389 14.40 24.12 34.97
CA LEU A 389 13.03 24.29 34.48
C LEU A 389 12.09 24.38 35.67
N GLU A 390 11.20 25.37 35.66
CA GLU A 390 10.11 25.44 36.61
C GLU A 390 9.37 24.09 36.63
N LYS A 391 9.03 23.62 37.84
CA LYS A 391 8.57 22.25 38.07
C LYS A 391 7.39 21.89 37.17
N LYS A 392 6.40 22.78 37.05
CA LYS A 392 5.22 22.54 36.24
C LYS A 392 5.53 22.55 34.75
N VAL A 393 6.42 23.43 34.27
CA VAL A 393 6.92 23.39 32.88
C VAL A 393 7.63 22.07 32.60
N LYS A 394 8.47 21.58 33.52
CA LYS A 394 9.16 20.29 33.35
C LYS A 394 8.17 19.12 33.22
N GLU A 395 7.15 19.07 34.08
CA GLU A 395 6.07 18.08 33.99
C GLU A 395 5.27 18.21 32.68
N ASP A 396 4.89 19.42 32.30
CA ASP A 396 4.08 19.67 31.10
C ASP A 396 4.87 19.43 29.79
N THR A 397 6.21 19.38 29.85
CA THR A 397 7.13 19.19 28.71
C THR A 397 7.83 17.84 28.69
N GLU A 398 7.57 16.94 29.65
CA GLU A 398 8.28 15.66 29.83
C GLU A 398 8.46 14.90 28.50
N LYS A 399 7.35 14.63 27.80
CA LYS A 399 7.35 13.97 26.49
C LYS A 399 8.20 14.71 25.43
N LEU A 400 8.14 16.03 25.40
CA LEU A 400 8.92 16.83 24.44
C LEU A 400 10.41 16.73 24.76
N LEU A 401 10.79 16.76 26.04
CA LEU A 401 12.17 16.61 26.49
C LEU A 401 12.73 15.23 26.11
N GLU A 402 11.98 14.16 26.35
CA GLU A 402 12.34 12.80 25.91
C GLU A 402 12.59 12.74 24.39
N MET A 403 11.67 13.32 23.59
CA MET A 403 11.82 13.39 22.14
C MET A 403 13.09 14.16 21.73
N LEU A 404 13.43 15.25 22.41
CA LEU A 404 14.63 16.05 22.11
C LEU A 404 15.93 15.33 22.49
N GLU A 405 15.94 14.60 23.61
CA GLU A 405 17.10 13.82 24.04
C GLU A 405 17.45 12.71 23.04
N GLU A 406 16.43 12.03 22.49
CA GLU A 406 16.61 10.95 21.52
C GLU A 406 16.76 11.44 20.06
N SER A 407 16.43 12.71 19.78
CA SER A 407 16.32 13.23 18.41
C SER A 407 17.60 13.05 17.59
N ARG A 408 18.74 13.34 18.20
CA ARG A 408 20.04 13.25 17.55
C ARG A 408 20.37 11.82 17.12
N GLU A 409 20.30 10.86 18.04
CA GLU A 409 20.76 9.49 17.80
C GLU A 409 19.90 8.79 16.74
N LYS A 410 18.59 8.95 16.84
CA LYS A 410 17.64 8.42 15.84
C LYS A 410 17.82 9.05 14.46
N CYS A 411 18.03 10.38 14.39
CA CYS A 411 18.27 11.04 13.11
C CYS A 411 19.61 10.62 12.50
N GLU A 412 20.66 10.44 13.31
CA GLU A 412 21.98 10.01 12.83
C GLU A 412 21.90 8.65 12.13
N GLU A 413 21.20 7.67 12.72
CA GLU A 413 20.97 6.35 12.12
C GLU A 413 20.24 6.44 10.77
N LEU A 414 19.20 7.28 10.70
CA LEU A 414 18.35 7.42 9.53
C LEU A 414 19.03 8.20 8.39
N TYR A 415 19.83 9.23 8.72
CA TYR A 415 20.63 9.96 7.75
C TYR A 415 21.72 9.09 7.13
N ASP A 416 22.39 8.27 7.95
CA ASP A 416 23.41 7.31 7.53
C ASP A 416 22.83 6.29 6.52
N ASP A 417 21.57 5.89 6.69
CA ASP A 417 20.84 5.04 5.74
C ASP A 417 20.18 5.81 4.58
N MET A 418 20.32 7.14 4.54
CA MET A 418 19.67 8.05 3.61
C MET A 418 18.13 7.93 3.59
N TYR A 419 17.52 7.56 4.71
CA TYR A 419 16.06 7.57 4.92
C TYR A 419 15.58 8.96 5.37
N TYR A 420 15.84 9.97 4.55
CA TYR A 420 15.54 11.38 4.86
C TYR A 420 14.06 11.63 5.16
N TYR A 421 13.14 10.93 4.49
CA TYR A 421 11.70 11.06 4.78
C TYR A 421 11.34 10.70 6.23
N LYS A 422 12.04 9.72 6.83
CA LYS A 422 11.87 9.33 8.24
C LYS A 422 12.50 10.33 9.19
N VAL A 423 13.67 10.88 8.83
CA VAL A 423 14.26 12.00 9.58
C VAL A 423 13.27 13.15 9.65
N ILE A 424 12.71 13.55 8.51
CA ILE A 424 11.74 14.64 8.44
C ILE A 424 10.49 14.31 9.26
N GLU A 425 9.95 13.10 9.15
CA GLU A 425 8.82 12.66 9.98
C GLU A 425 9.10 12.83 11.48
N GLN A 426 10.25 12.35 11.95
CA GLN A 426 10.63 12.47 13.34
C GLN A 426 10.77 13.95 13.77
N LEU A 427 11.48 14.76 13.01
CA LEU A 427 11.69 16.18 13.32
C LEU A 427 10.37 16.96 13.32
N MET A 428 9.47 16.67 12.38
CA MET A 428 8.17 17.33 12.33
C MET A 428 7.22 16.87 13.45
N LEU A 429 7.33 15.61 13.91
CA LEU A 429 6.61 15.16 15.11
C LEU A 429 7.07 15.94 16.34
N THR A 430 8.38 16.14 16.52
CA THR A 430 8.94 16.97 17.60
C THR A 430 8.45 18.42 17.51
N MET A 431 8.44 19.02 16.31
CA MET A 431 7.92 20.38 16.11
C MET A 431 6.42 20.51 16.38
N LYS A 432 5.61 19.49 16.03
CA LYS A 432 4.17 19.47 16.32
C LYS A 432 3.91 19.37 17.81
N GLU A 433 4.68 18.55 18.54
CA GLU A 433 4.61 18.47 20.00
C GLU A 433 5.00 19.80 20.65
N ALA A 434 6.05 20.48 20.17
CA ALA A 434 6.42 21.80 20.64
C ALA A 434 5.35 22.86 20.39
N ASN A 435 4.70 22.85 19.22
CA ASN A 435 3.56 23.72 18.93
C ASN A 435 2.38 23.43 19.88
N ARG A 436 2.09 22.15 20.17
CA ARG A 436 1.04 21.74 21.12
C ARG A 436 1.32 22.29 22.51
N VAL A 437 2.53 22.07 23.03
CA VAL A 437 2.96 22.61 24.33
C VAL A 437 2.84 24.13 24.34
N PHE A 438 3.44 24.82 23.36
CA PHE A 438 3.40 26.29 23.28
C PHE A 438 1.96 26.83 23.25
N GLN A 439 1.04 26.15 22.56
CA GLN A 439 -0.36 26.55 22.50
C GLN A 439 -1.08 26.35 23.85
N LEU A 440 -0.88 25.20 24.50
CA LEU A 440 -1.54 24.87 25.76
C LEU A 440 -1.02 25.73 26.93
N SER A 441 0.28 26.01 26.94
CA SER A 441 0.92 26.82 27.98
C SER A 441 0.60 28.32 27.86
N GLN A 442 0.00 28.76 26.75
CA GLN A 442 -0.44 30.15 26.51
C GLN A 442 0.57 31.23 26.97
N PRO A 443 1.85 31.19 26.53
CA PRO A 443 2.92 32.08 27.03
C PRO A 443 2.62 33.58 26.83
N TRP A 444 1.74 33.94 25.89
CA TRP A 444 1.30 35.33 25.70
C TRP A 444 0.37 35.86 26.81
N LYS A 445 -0.14 34.99 27.69
CA LYS A 445 -0.90 35.35 28.90
C LYS A 445 -0.10 35.14 30.18
N GLU A 446 1.09 34.56 30.09
CA GLU A 446 1.89 34.24 31.27
C GLU A 446 2.45 35.50 31.91
N THR A 447 2.31 35.60 33.23
CA THR A 447 2.76 36.74 34.04
C THR A 447 3.90 36.38 34.98
N ASP A 448 4.09 35.09 35.26
CA ASP A 448 5.23 34.58 36.01
C ASP A 448 6.50 34.57 35.13
N PRO A 449 7.51 35.40 35.44
CA PRO A 449 8.75 35.45 34.66
C PRO A 449 9.51 34.13 34.63
N GLU A 450 9.51 33.35 35.71
CA GLU A 450 10.30 32.11 35.80
C GLU A 450 9.70 31.01 34.92
N ARG A 451 8.37 30.88 34.96
CA ARG A 451 7.61 29.98 34.09
C ARG A 451 7.73 30.39 32.62
N LEU A 452 7.59 31.67 32.30
CA LEU A 452 7.71 32.18 30.93
C LEU A 452 9.13 31.95 30.36
N GLU A 453 10.17 32.22 31.14
CA GLU A 453 11.56 31.97 30.74
C GLU A 453 11.80 30.47 30.50
N SER A 454 11.26 29.58 31.34
CA SER A 454 11.33 28.12 31.15
C SER A 454 10.63 27.66 29.87
N LEU A 455 9.43 28.17 29.59
CA LEU A 455 8.67 27.83 28.37
C LEU A 455 9.38 28.30 27.09
N LEU A 456 9.91 29.53 27.10
CA LEU A 456 10.69 30.07 25.98
C LEU A 456 11.99 29.29 25.79
N PHE A 457 12.65 28.89 26.88
CA PHE A 457 13.87 28.07 26.82
C PHE A 457 13.63 26.74 26.12
N VAL A 458 12.60 25.98 26.54
CA VAL A 458 12.25 24.69 25.90
C VAL A 458 11.86 24.89 24.44
N THR A 459 11.11 25.96 24.13
CA THR A 459 10.69 26.27 22.75
C THR A 459 11.89 26.56 21.85
N TYR A 460 12.82 27.41 22.31
CA TYR A 460 14.00 27.77 21.54
C TYR A 460 14.99 26.62 21.43
N GLU A 461 15.18 25.81 22.48
CA GLU A 461 15.97 24.59 22.39
C GLU A 461 15.40 23.61 21.37
N THR A 462 14.07 23.46 21.32
CA THR A 462 13.40 22.65 20.30
C THR A 462 13.71 23.15 18.90
N ILE A 463 13.45 24.44 18.63
CA ILE A 463 13.69 25.03 17.30
C ILE A 463 15.17 24.90 16.94
N ARG A 464 16.08 25.14 17.89
CA ARG A 464 17.53 25.06 17.68
C ARG A 464 17.98 23.65 17.31
N ILE A 465 17.58 22.64 18.07
CA ILE A 465 17.95 21.24 17.81
C ILE A 465 17.38 20.76 16.48
N VAL A 466 16.09 21.02 16.24
CA VAL A 466 15.44 20.65 14.98
C VAL A 466 16.10 21.37 13.80
N SER A 467 16.40 22.66 13.92
CA SER A 467 17.04 23.43 12.85
C SER A 467 18.46 22.93 12.57
N ILE A 468 19.26 22.58 13.59
CA ILE A 468 20.59 21.98 13.39
C ILE A 468 20.46 20.67 12.60
N LEU A 469 19.49 19.82 12.94
CA LEU A 469 19.25 18.54 12.26
C LEU A 469 18.60 18.72 10.88
N LEU A 470 17.96 19.84 10.58
CA LEU A 470 17.40 20.18 9.26
C LEU A 470 18.42 20.80 8.30
N GLN A 471 19.61 21.21 8.75
CA GLN A 471 20.63 21.84 7.89
C GLN A 471 20.93 21.06 6.59
N PRO A 472 21.01 19.70 6.58
CA PRO A 472 21.22 18.97 5.33
C PRO A 472 20.04 19.02 4.34
N ILE A 473 18.81 19.19 4.85
CA ILE A 473 17.57 19.05 4.08
C ILE A 473 17.11 20.43 3.57
N THR A 474 16.95 21.38 4.48
CA THR A 474 16.54 22.77 4.23
C THR A 474 17.60 23.72 4.80
N PRO A 475 18.76 23.88 4.14
CA PRO A 475 19.90 24.64 4.66
C PRO A 475 19.59 26.11 4.91
N LYS A 476 18.81 26.77 4.04
CA LYS A 476 18.51 28.21 4.21
C LYS A 476 17.46 28.42 5.30
N MET A 477 16.43 27.57 5.36
CA MET A 477 15.43 27.65 6.44
C MET A 477 16.06 27.37 7.81
N ALA A 478 16.92 26.35 7.89
CA ALA A 478 17.65 26.03 9.12
C ALA A 478 18.55 27.19 9.57
N ALA A 479 19.30 27.80 8.64
CA ALA A 479 20.12 28.97 8.93
C ALA A 479 19.26 30.15 9.41
N PHE A 480 18.14 30.43 8.73
CA PHE A 480 17.20 31.48 9.12
C PHE A 480 16.70 31.32 10.56
N CYS A 481 16.29 30.12 10.96
CA CYS A 481 15.85 29.84 12.32
C CYS A 481 16.99 30.04 13.34
N LEU A 482 18.19 29.55 13.04
CA LEU A 482 19.35 29.63 13.94
C LEU A 482 19.90 31.06 14.04
N ASP A 483 19.90 31.81 12.95
CA ASP A 483 20.27 33.24 12.90
C ASP A 483 19.30 34.05 13.76
N ARG A 484 17.97 33.82 13.61
CA ARG A 484 16.97 34.51 14.42
C ARG A 484 17.13 34.23 15.91
N LEU A 485 17.49 33.00 16.28
CA LEU A 485 17.79 32.62 17.66
C LEU A 485 19.17 33.09 18.16
N GLY A 486 20.01 33.66 17.28
CA GLY A 486 21.37 34.10 17.63
C GLY A 486 22.29 32.95 17.99
N VAL A 487 22.18 31.81 17.30
CA VAL A 487 22.93 30.57 17.60
C VAL A 487 24.15 30.45 16.70
N ASP A 488 25.34 30.52 17.30
CA ASP A 488 26.62 30.37 16.58
C ASP A 488 27.09 28.90 16.50
N GLN A 489 26.71 28.07 17.48
CA GLN A 489 27.13 26.67 17.56
C GLN A 489 26.15 25.74 16.82
N ARG A 490 26.49 25.37 15.58
CA ARG A 490 25.60 24.61 14.66
C ARG A 490 26.07 23.18 14.33
N SER A 491 27.00 22.65 15.12
CA SER A 491 27.52 21.29 14.96
C SER A 491 26.51 20.23 15.36
N LEU A 492 26.67 18.98 14.90
CA LEU A 492 25.84 17.85 15.34
C LEU A 492 25.89 17.66 16.87
N GLU A 493 27.03 17.92 17.49
CA GLU A 493 27.20 17.82 18.94
C GLU A 493 26.43 18.88 19.71
N SER A 494 26.17 20.01 19.06
CA SER A 494 25.30 21.06 19.58
C SER A 494 23.82 20.67 19.48
N ALA A 495 23.41 19.64 18.73
CA ALA A 495 22.03 19.14 18.70
C ALA A 495 21.68 18.32 19.96
N ARG A 496 21.92 18.89 21.15
CA ARG A 496 21.61 18.32 22.46
C ARG A 496 20.90 19.34 23.33
N PHE A 497 19.89 18.90 24.05
CA PHE A 497 19.14 19.77 24.97
C PHE A 497 20.06 20.37 26.04
N GLY A 498 19.95 21.68 26.25
CA GLY A 498 20.71 22.41 27.26
C GLY A 498 22.21 22.59 26.95
N SER A 499 22.65 22.24 25.74
CA SER A 499 24.05 22.45 25.31
C SER A 499 24.36 23.91 24.95
N TYR A 500 23.34 24.73 24.70
CA TYR A 500 23.50 26.15 24.41
C TYR A 500 23.37 26.99 25.68
N ALA A 501 24.48 27.53 26.15
CA ALA A 501 24.56 28.33 27.38
C ALA A 501 24.29 29.81 27.08
N SER A 502 23.09 30.22 26.65
CA SER A 502 22.92 31.62 26.23
C SER A 502 21.84 32.40 26.98
N GLY A 503 22.23 33.60 27.40
CA GLY A 503 21.39 34.75 27.79
C GLY A 503 21.57 35.93 26.83
N GLY A 504 21.96 35.63 25.58
CA GLY A 504 22.34 36.61 24.56
C GLY A 504 21.13 37.21 23.87
N LYS A 505 21.31 38.34 23.18
CA LYS A 505 20.26 38.92 22.33
C LYS A 505 19.94 37.96 21.17
N LEU A 506 18.67 37.85 20.84
CA LEU A 506 18.22 37.20 19.61
C LEU A 506 18.81 37.94 18.40
N GLY A 507 18.96 37.23 17.29
CA GLY A 507 19.39 37.83 16.03
C GLY A 507 18.33 38.76 15.45
N VAL A 508 18.74 39.48 14.39
CA VAL A 508 17.87 40.43 13.68
C VAL A 508 16.63 39.72 13.16
N ASP A 509 15.47 40.34 13.37
CA ASP A 509 14.21 39.85 12.79
C ASP A 509 14.17 40.18 11.30
N GLN A 510 14.26 39.14 10.48
CA GLN A 510 14.21 39.24 9.02
C GLN A 510 12.79 39.01 8.46
N GLY A 511 11.77 38.90 9.31
CA GLY A 511 10.38 38.68 8.92
C GLY A 511 10.02 37.20 8.77
N VAL A 512 9.15 36.86 7.82
CA VAL A 512 8.74 35.46 7.55
C VAL A 512 9.59 34.90 6.42
N PHE A 513 10.24 33.75 6.61
CA PHE A 513 11.09 33.13 5.58
C PHE A 513 10.29 32.61 4.37
N ILE A 514 9.26 31.79 4.62
CA ILE A 514 8.29 31.33 3.62
C ILE A 514 6.91 31.75 4.13
N GLY A 515 6.24 32.64 3.39
CA GLY A 515 4.85 33.00 3.65
C GLY A 515 3.89 31.86 3.29
N GLN A 516 2.63 31.97 3.69
CA GLN A 516 1.59 31.05 3.25
C GLN A 516 1.59 31.02 1.71
N LEU A 517 1.87 29.84 1.16
CA LEU A 517 1.88 29.64 -0.28
C LEU A 517 0.46 29.39 -0.75
N GLU A 518 0.13 29.90 -1.93
CA GLU A 518 -1.11 29.61 -2.64
C GLU A 518 -0.77 29.26 -4.08
N ILE A 519 -1.38 28.22 -4.62
CA ILE A 519 -1.37 28.04 -6.08
C ILE A 519 -2.38 29.04 -6.61
N MET A 520 -1.91 30.15 -7.17
CA MET A 520 -2.73 30.90 -8.11
C MET A 520 -3.12 29.91 -9.20
N ALA A 521 -4.43 29.67 -9.33
CA ALA A 521 -4.98 28.84 -10.38
C ALA A 521 -4.33 29.26 -11.71
N ALA A 522 -3.99 28.26 -12.54
CA ALA A 522 -3.53 28.54 -13.89
C ALA A 522 -4.48 29.58 -14.53
N PRO A 523 -3.95 30.56 -15.29
CA PRO A 523 -4.78 31.56 -15.96
C PRO A 523 -5.57 30.85 -17.07
N ASN A 524 -6.70 30.24 -16.72
CA ASN A 524 -7.71 29.63 -17.61
C ASN A 524 -8.97 29.18 -16.80
N ALA A 525 -9.41 29.96 -15.82
CA ALA A 525 -10.75 29.81 -15.25
C ALA A 525 -11.58 31.01 -15.69
N GLU A 526 -12.56 30.77 -16.55
CA GLU A 526 -13.61 31.73 -16.90
C GLU A 526 -14.25 32.29 -15.62
N GLU A 527 -14.60 33.58 -15.62
CA GLU A 527 -15.29 34.22 -14.50
C GLU A 527 -16.54 33.43 -14.09
N ILE A 528 -16.52 32.88 -12.88
CA ILE A 528 -17.65 32.16 -12.29
C ILE A 528 -18.81 33.15 -12.11
N THR A 529 -19.98 32.83 -12.69
CA THR A 529 -21.17 33.67 -12.61
C THR A 529 -21.63 33.93 -11.17
N GLU A 530 -22.31 35.05 -10.92
CA GLU A 530 -22.88 35.38 -9.59
C GLU A 530 -23.89 34.34 -9.10
N GLU A 531 -24.65 33.73 -10.02
CA GLU A 531 -25.58 32.63 -9.68
C GLU A 531 -24.81 31.41 -9.14
N THR A 532 -23.70 31.03 -9.77
CA THR A 532 -22.85 29.93 -9.30
C THR A 532 -22.26 30.24 -7.93
N LYS A 533 -21.88 31.50 -7.65
CA LYS A 533 -21.39 31.92 -6.33
C LYS A 533 -22.47 31.80 -5.25
N GLN A 534 -23.70 32.26 -5.51
CA GLN A 534 -24.81 32.17 -4.57
C GLN A 534 -25.19 30.71 -4.26
N ARG A 535 -25.27 29.86 -5.29
CA ARG A 535 -25.52 28.42 -5.11
C ARG A 535 -24.42 27.76 -4.28
N ARG A 536 -23.15 28.10 -4.54
CA ARG A 536 -22.00 27.62 -3.77
C ARG A 536 -22.07 28.05 -2.31
N GLU A 537 -22.43 29.30 -2.02
CA GLU A 537 -22.56 29.80 -0.66
C GLU A 537 -23.63 29.05 0.14
N LEU A 538 -24.80 28.79 -0.46
CA LEU A 538 -25.84 27.95 0.14
C LEU A 538 -25.35 26.52 0.41
N VAL A 539 -24.61 25.92 -0.54
CA VAL A 539 -24.06 24.56 -0.37
C VAL A 539 -22.99 24.51 0.73
N LEU A 540 -22.21 25.58 0.94
CA LEU A 540 -21.09 25.58 1.90
C LEU A 540 -21.41 26.14 3.29
N ARG A 541 -22.50 26.91 3.46
CA ARG A 541 -22.82 27.50 4.77
C ARG A 541 -23.07 26.44 5.85
N ASN A 542 -22.76 26.79 7.09
CA ASN A 542 -22.99 25.96 8.29
C ASN A 542 -22.31 24.57 8.27
N LEU A 543 -21.30 24.38 7.42
CA LEU A 543 -20.43 23.21 7.42
C LEU A 543 -19.24 23.45 8.35
N GLN A 544 -18.75 22.39 8.99
CA GLN A 544 -17.51 22.42 9.75
C GLN A 544 -16.29 22.24 8.84
N GLU A 545 -16.42 21.44 7.78
CA GLU A 545 -15.33 21.15 6.83
C GLU A 545 -15.88 20.78 5.45
N SER A 546 -15.04 20.91 4.41
CA SER A 546 -15.38 20.55 3.03
C SER A 546 -14.14 20.11 2.27
N LEU A 547 -14.25 19.00 1.54
CA LEU A 547 -13.21 18.46 0.65
C LEU A 547 -13.71 18.49 -0.81
N GLY A 548 -12.81 18.79 -1.76
CA GLY A 548 -13.13 18.81 -3.18
C GLY A 548 -14.01 19.98 -3.64
N VAL A 549 -13.96 21.13 -2.94
CA VAL A 549 -14.77 22.32 -3.23
C VAL A 549 -14.58 22.84 -4.66
N ASP A 550 -13.40 22.71 -5.24
CA ASP A 550 -13.14 23.13 -6.63
C ASP A 550 -13.96 22.32 -7.62
N LYS A 551 -14.07 21.00 -7.38
CA LYS A 551 -14.88 20.11 -8.21
C LYS A 551 -16.37 20.42 -8.08
N LEU A 552 -16.84 20.66 -6.85
CA LEU A 552 -18.21 21.14 -6.60
C LEU A 552 -18.48 22.44 -7.35
N THR A 553 -17.57 23.41 -7.26
CA THR A 553 -17.71 24.73 -7.90
C THR A 553 -17.77 24.60 -9.42
N GLY A 554 -16.88 23.78 -10.01
CA GLY A 554 -16.91 23.46 -11.44
C GLY A 554 -18.24 22.83 -11.86
N GLN A 555 -18.76 21.87 -11.09
CA GLN A 555 -20.04 21.21 -11.39
C GLN A 555 -21.24 22.15 -11.28
N LEU A 556 -21.26 23.05 -10.29
CA LEU A 556 -22.30 24.08 -10.13
C LEU A 556 -22.32 25.07 -11.31
N GLY A 557 -21.17 25.30 -11.97
CA GLY A 557 -21.05 26.11 -13.17
C GLY A 557 -21.53 25.40 -14.46
N THR A 558 -21.85 24.11 -14.40
CA THR A 558 -22.36 23.35 -15.57
C THR A 558 -23.89 23.22 -15.57
N PRO A 559 -24.52 22.92 -16.73
CA PRO A 559 -25.95 22.60 -16.79
C PRO A 559 -26.34 21.30 -16.07
N LYS A 560 -25.37 20.45 -15.70
CA LYS A 560 -25.63 19.17 -15.03
C LYS A 560 -25.99 19.44 -13.57
N VAL A 561 -27.16 18.95 -13.14
CA VAL A 561 -27.58 19.01 -11.73
C VAL A 561 -26.68 18.11 -10.87
N PRO A 562 -25.92 18.66 -9.89
CA PRO A 562 -25.11 17.84 -9.01
C PRO A 562 -25.99 16.98 -8.10
N HIS A 563 -25.55 15.74 -7.87
CA HIS A 563 -26.24 14.77 -7.02
C HIS A 563 -25.47 14.51 -5.73
N VAL A 564 -26.12 14.67 -4.58
CA VAL A 564 -25.53 14.44 -3.26
C VAL A 564 -26.32 13.39 -2.49
N TYR A 565 -25.66 12.63 -1.61
CA TYR A 565 -26.39 11.82 -0.63
C TYR A 565 -25.97 12.04 0.82
N TRP A 566 -26.90 11.68 1.69
CA TRP A 566 -26.74 11.54 3.13
C TRP A 566 -27.06 10.11 3.55
N GLY A 567 -26.21 9.50 4.36
CA GLY A 567 -26.45 8.17 4.92
C GLY A 567 -26.77 8.20 6.41
N THR A 568 -27.74 7.39 6.84
CA THR A 568 -28.04 7.18 8.26
C THR A 568 -28.25 5.71 8.58
N ALA A 569 -27.56 5.22 9.62
CA ALA A 569 -27.76 3.86 10.13
C ALA A 569 -29.01 3.80 11.01
N THR A 570 -29.88 2.82 10.75
CA THR A 570 -31.16 2.64 11.44
C THR A 570 -30.99 1.82 12.73
N THR A 571 -30.21 2.32 13.69
CA THR A 571 -29.88 1.61 14.95
C THR A 571 -30.72 2.11 16.13
N GLY A 572 -30.59 3.38 16.52
CA GLY A 572 -31.35 4.01 17.60
C GLY A 572 -32.66 4.64 17.14
N LYS A 573 -33.39 5.32 18.02
CA LYS A 573 -34.49 6.23 17.61
C LYS A 573 -33.88 7.53 17.06
N PRO A 574 -34.42 8.15 15.99
CA PRO A 574 -34.01 9.47 15.55
C PRO A 574 -34.15 10.48 16.69
N HIS A 575 -33.11 11.29 16.89
CA HIS A 575 -33.05 12.31 17.92
C HIS A 575 -32.95 13.70 17.27
N VAL A 576 -33.16 14.75 18.07
CA VAL A 576 -33.18 16.16 17.59
C VAL A 576 -31.90 16.62 16.88
N GLY A 577 -30.77 15.90 17.04
CA GLY A 577 -29.55 16.16 16.27
C GLY A 577 -29.73 15.97 14.75
N TYR A 578 -30.76 15.22 14.32
CA TYR A 578 -31.11 15.05 12.91
C TYR A 578 -31.58 16.36 12.27
N LEU A 579 -31.98 17.38 13.05
CA LEU A 579 -32.35 18.68 12.51
C LEU A 579 -31.20 19.36 11.74
N VAL A 580 -29.94 19.10 12.11
CA VAL A 580 -28.76 19.63 11.41
C VAL A 580 -28.68 19.13 9.97
N PRO A 581 -28.60 17.81 9.71
CA PRO A 581 -28.63 17.32 8.34
C PRO A 581 -29.94 17.65 7.62
N MET A 582 -31.11 17.66 8.28
CA MET A 582 -32.37 18.04 7.63
C MET A 582 -32.33 19.48 7.10
N ARG A 583 -31.81 20.43 7.88
CA ARG A 583 -31.65 21.81 7.44
C ARG A 583 -30.68 21.94 6.27
N LYS A 584 -29.60 21.14 6.28
CA LYS A 584 -28.62 21.12 5.19
C LYS A 584 -29.16 20.52 3.90
N ILE A 585 -30.00 19.49 3.99
CA ILE A 585 -30.74 18.95 2.84
C ILE A 585 -31.59 20.03 2.19
N ALA A 586 -32.26 20.87 2.99
CA ALA A 586 -33.02 22.00 2.49
C ALA A 586 -32.15 23.01 1.72
N ASP A 587 -30.93 23.29 2.19
CA ASP A 587 -29.97 24.14 1.47
C ASP A 587 -29.58 23.57 0.12
N PHE A 588 -29.33 22.26 0.04
CA PHE A 588 -28.99 21.60 -1.21
C PHE A 588 -30.15 21.66 -2.21
N LEU A 589 -31.38 21.40 -1.77
CA LEU A 589 -32.55 21.53 -2.61
C LEU A 589 -32.78 22.97 -3.09
N GLN A 590 -32.55 23.96 -2.23
CA GLN A 590 -32.63 25.38 -2.57
C GLN A 590 -31.55 25.79 -3.59
N ALA A 591 -30.33 25.25 -3.46
CA ALA A 591 -29.24 25.45 -4.42
C ALA A 591 -29.41 24.63 -5.72
N GLY A 592 -30.51 23.89 -5.85
CA GLY A 592 -30.88 23.14 -7.06
C GLY A 592 -30.15 21.81 -7.21
N LEU A 593 -29.64 21.22 -6.13
CA LEU A 593 -29.03 19.88 -6.15
C LEU A 593 -30.10 18.79 -6.03
N LYS A 594 -29.78 17.62 -6.60
CA LYS A 594 -30.52 16.38 -6.34
C LYS A 594 -30.02 15.77 -5.03
N VAL A 595 -30.91 15.29 -4.16
CA VAL A 595 -30.53 14.71 -2.87
C VAL A 595 -31.10 13.29 -2.71
N THR A 596 -30.24 12.35 -2.29
CA THR A 596 -30.64 11.00 -1.87
C THR A 596 -30.43 10.81 -0.37
N ILE A 597 -31.41 10.24 0.33
CA ILE A 597 -31.30 9.78 1.71
C ILE A 597 -31.16 8.25 1.70
N LEU A 598 -30.01 7.77 2.18
CA LEU A 598 -29.70 6.35 2.30
C LEU A 598 -30.03 5.87 3.72
N PHE A 599 -31.00 4.97 3.83
CA PHE A 599 -31.24 4.14 5.01
C PHE A 599 -30.25 2.98 5.00
N ALA A 600 -29.16 3.15 5.74
CA ALA A 600 -28.02 2.26 5.75
C ALA A 600 -28.30 1.04 6.66
N ASP A 601 -29.25 0.21 6.25
CA ASP A 601 -29.73 -0.95 7.00
C ASP A 601 -28.68 -2.06 7.12
N LEU A 602 -27.89 -2.33 6.08
CA LEU A 602 -26.74 -3.24 6.16
C LEU A 602 -25.69 -2.73 7.16
N HIS A 603 -25.36 -1.44 7.11
CA HIS A 603 -24.45 -0.81 8.07
C HIS A 603 -24.97 -0.91 9.51
N ALA A 604 -26.29 -0.75 9.70
CA ALA A 604 -26.92 -0.91 11.01
C ALA A 604 -26.87 -2.36 11.52
N TYR A 605 -26.93 -3.34 10.62
CA TYR A 605 -26.71 -4.76 10.97
C TYR A 605 -25.25 -5.02 11.39
N LEU A 606 -24.30 -4.47 10.64
CA LEU A 606 -22.86 -4.65 10.86
C LEU A 606 -22.33 -3.96 12.13
N ASP A 607 -23.06 -2.97 12.66
CA ASP A 607 -22.76 -2.27 13.91
C ASP A 607 -23.08 -3.15 15.14
N ASN A 608 -22.22 -4.14 15.37
CA ASN A 608 -22.16 -4.96 16.58
C ASN A 608 -23.47 -5.70 16.92
N MET A 609 -24.18 -6.22 15.90
CA MET A 609 -25.38 -7.06 16.06
C MET A 609 -26.51 -6.43 16.90
N LYS A 610 -26.59 -5.08 16.96
CA LYS A 610 -27.64 -4.33 17.69
C LYS A 610 -29.07 -4.56 17.15
N SER A 611 -29.23 -5.39 16.13
CA SER A 611 -30.52 -5.65 15.48
C SER A 611 -30.52 -6.97 14.73
N THR A 612 -31.70 -7.57 14.62
CA THR A 612 -31.99 -8.61 13.61
C THR A 612 -32.53 -7.96 12.33
N TRP A 613 -32.56 -8.71 11.23
CA TRP A 613 -33.10 -8.23 9.95
C TRP A 613 -34.58 -7.84 10.03
N ASP A 614 -35.39 -8.56 10.80
CA ASP A 614 -36.81 -8.23 10.96
C ASP A 614 -37.00 -6.95 11.76
N VAL A 615 -36.20 -6.74 12.80
CA VAL A 615 -36.19 -5.48 13.55
C VAL A 615 -35.73 -4.32 12.65
N LEU A 616 -34.71 -4.52 11.81
CA LEU A 616 -34.22 -3.50 10.88
C LEU A 616 -35.27 -3.08 9.85
N LYS A 617 -36.05 -4.03 9.31
CA LYS A 617 -37.15 -3.71 8.38
C LYS A 617 -38.13 -2.72 9.01
N SER A 618 -38.54 -2.96 10.26
CA SER A 618 -39.42 -2.03 10.99
C SER A 618 -38.73 -0.70 11.32
N ARG A 619 -37.44 -0.70 11.66
CA ARG A 619 -36.68 0.55 11.89
C ARG A 619 -36.55 1.39 10.63
N VAL A 620 -36.36 0.80 9.45
CA VAL A 620 -36.30 1.55 8.18
C VAL A 620 -37.62 2.28 7.93
N VAL A 621 -38.76 1.60 8.08
CA VAL A 621 -40.10 2.22 7.95
C VAL A 621 -40.26 3.37 8.97
N TYR A 622 -39.89 3.13 10.23
CA TYR A 622 -39.96 4.17 11.27
C TYR A 622 -39.09 5.39 10.94
N TYR A 623 -37.84 5.18 10.50
CA TYR A 623 -36.92 6.25 10.10
C TYR A 623 -37.45 7.06 8.93
N GLU A 624 -37.95 6.38 7.90
CA GLU A 624 -38.48 7.02 6.70
C GLU A 624 -39.61 7.98 7.04
N LYS A 625 -40.61 7.52 7.81
CA LYS A 625 -41.76 8.34 8.21
C LYS A 625 -41.35 9.51 9.11
N VAL A 626 -40.47 9.28 10.09
CA VAL A 626 -40.00 10.33 11.01
C VAL A 626 -39.17 11.39 10.27
N ILE A 627 -38.29 10.99 9.34
CA ILE A 627 -37.48 11.92 8.55
C ILE A 627 -38.35 12.73 7.59
N ILE A 628 -39.33 12.10 6.93
CA ILE A 628 -40.31 12.83 6.11
C ILE A 628 -41.05 13.86 6.95
N ALA A 629 -41.56 13.47 8.13
CA ALA A 629 -42.27 14.38 9.02
C ALA A 629 -41.39 15.55 9.51
N LEU A 630 -40.10 15.31 9.79
CA LEU A 630 -39.12 16.35 10.13
C LEU A 630 -38.91 17.33 8.98
N LEU A 631 -38.66 16.83 7.77
CA LEU A 631 -38.42 17.65 6.58
C LEU A 631 -39.63 18.52 6.25
N GLU A 632 -40.83 17.94 6.24
CA GLU A 632 -42.04 18.71 5.97
C GLU A 632 -42.38 19.71 7.10
N SER A 633 -41.96 19.46 8.34
CA SER A 633 -42.14 20.41 9.45
C SER A 633 -41.17 21.60 9.39
N LEU A 634 -40.12 21.47 8.59
CA LEU A 634 -39.15 22.51 8.24
C LEU A 634 -39.43 23.12 6.85
N ASP A 635 -40.62 22.89 6.29
CA ASP A 635 -41.06 23.37 4.97
C ASP A 635 -40.14 22.93 3.81
N VAL A 636 -39.47 21.78 3.95
CA VAL A 636 -38.58 21.23 2.92
C VAL A 636 -39.38 20.44 1.88
N PRO A 637 -39.24 20.71 0.57
CA PRO A 637 -39.99 20.02 -0.46
C PRO A 637 -39.52 18.57 -0.64
N ILE A 638 -40.25 17.61 -0.08
CA ILE A 638 -39.93 16.17 -0.12
C ILE A 638 -40.07 15.54 -1.51
N GLY A 639 -40.88 16.11 -2.41
CA GLY A 639 -41.07 15.58 -3.76
C GLY A 639 -39.82 15.59 -4.64
N LYS A 640 -38.75 16.27 -4.19
CA LYS A 640 -37.44 16.34 -4.84
C LYS A 640 -36.39 15.43 -4.18
N LEU A 641 -36.77 14.67 -3.16
CA LEU A 641 -35.89 13.73 -2.45
C LEU A 641 -36.03 12.31 -3.00
N HIS A 642 -34.93 11.57 -2.94
CA HIS A 642 -34.92 10.14 -3.25
C HIS A 642 -34.55 9.36 -2.00
N PHE A 643 -35.32 8.33 -1.68
CA PHE A 643 -35.03 7.43 -0.58
C PHE A 643 -34.47 6.13 -1.13
N LYS A 644 -33.44 5.60 -0.47
CA LYS A 644 -32.79 4.35 -0.84
C LYS A 644 -32.49 3.52 0.39
N LYS A 645 -32.69 2.21 0.32
CA LYS A 645 -32.25 1.26 1.33
C LYS A 645 -30.94 0.61 0.88
N GLY A 646 -29.96 0.46 1.79
CA GLY A 646 -28.63 -0.06 1.47
C GLY A 646 -28.66 -1.45 0.82
N THR A 647 -29.44 -2.38 1.40
CA THR A 647 -29.57 -3.75 0.86
C THR A 647 -30.21 -3.85 -0.53
N GLU A 648 -30.74 -2.76 -1.11
CA GLU A 648 -31.21 -2.77 -2.50
C GLU A 648 -30.07 -2.98 -3.51
N TYR A 649 -28.84 -2.55 -3.19
CA TYR A 649 -27.70 -2.65 -4.10
C TYR A 649 -26.44 -3.25 -3.47
N GLN A 650 -26.28 -3.16 -2.13
CA GLN A 650 -25.06 -3.62 -1.45
C GLN A 650 -24.90 -5.15 -1.41
N LEU A 651 -25.94 -5.88 -1.81
CA LEU A 651 -25.96 -7.35 -1.94
C LEU A 651 -25.80 -7.81 -3.40
N GLU A 652 -25.69 -6.88 -4.35
CA GLU A 652 -25.50 -7.19 -5.76
C GLU A 652 -24.03 -7.52 -6.06
N ARG A 653 -23.83 -8.42 -7.02
CA ARG A 653 -22.50 -8.93 -7.38
C ARG A 653 -21.50 -7.84 -7.70
N ASP A 654 -21.85 -6.86 -8.54
CA ASP A 654 -20.95 -5.77 -8.92
C ASP A 654 -20.43 -5.01 -7.68
N TYR A 655 -21.32 -4.76 -6.72
CA TYR A 655 -20.94 -4.06 -5.48
C TYR A 655 -19.98 -4.91 -4.66
N THR A 656 -20.32 -6.19 -4.48
CA THR A 656 -19.46 -7.14 -3.76
C THR A 656 -18.09 -7.29 -4.42
N ASP A 657 -18.03 -7.34 -5.75
CA ASP A 657 -16.77 -7.40 -6.50
C ASP A 657 -15.87 -6.18 -6.20
N HIS A 658 -16.44 -4.97 -6.11
CA HIS A 658 -15.67 -3.81 -5.69
C HIS A 658 -15.31 -3.81 -4.19
N VAL A 659 -16.15 -4.37 -3.31
CA VAL A 659 -15.79 -4.57 -1.89
C VAL A 659 -14.57 -5.48 -1.77
N LEU A 660 -14.58 -6.61 -2.47
CA LEU A 660 -13.46 -7.56 -2.47
C LEU A 660 -12.20 -6.92 -3.07
N GLN A 661 -12.32 -6.15 -4.15
CA GLN A 661 -11.19 -5.41 -4.70
C GLN A 661 -10.64 -4.36 -3.74
N LEU A 662 -11.52 -3.59 -3.09
CA LEU A 662 -11.14 -2.54 -2.16
C LEU A 662 -10.45 -3.10 -0.90
N THR A 663 -10.92 -4.24 -0.38
CA THR A 663 -10.30 -4.91 0.78
C THR A 663 -8.90 -5.46 0.47
N ALA A 664 -8.62 -5.80 -0.78
CA ALA A 664 -7.28 -6.21 -1.22
C ALA A 664 -6.31 -5.02 -1.41
N GLN A 665 -6.85 -3.80 -1.56
CA GLN A 665 -6.08 -2.57 -1.72
C GLN A 665 -5.83 -1.86 -0.37
N VAL A 666 -6.78 -1.95 0.55
CA VAL A 666 -6.76 -1.25 1.85
C VAL A 666 -6.12 -2.13 2.92
N SER A 667 -5.18 -1.56 3.67
CA SER A 667 -4.55 -2.27 4.79
C SER A 667 -5.50 -2.37 6.00
N LEU A 668 -5.30 -3.37 6.85
CA LEU A 668 -6.03 -3.49 8.12
C LEU A 668 -5.94 -2.21 8.97
N ARG A 669 -4.76 -1.58 8.99
CA ARG A 669 -4.51 -0.34 9.72
C ARG A 669 -5.32 0.83 9.15
N ASP A 670 -5.41 0.93 7.83
CA ASP A 670 -6.14 2.01 7.17
C ASP A 670 -7.65 1.85 7.34
N ALA A 671 -8.16 0.62 7.24
CA ALA A 671 -9.55 0.29 7.54
C ALA A 671 -9.92 0.65 9.01
N LEU A 672 -9.08 0.23 9.96
CA LEU A 672 -9.19 0.59 11.38
C LEU A 672 -9.22 2.11 11.58
N LYS A 673 -8.26 2.82 10.99
CA LYS A 673 -8.15 4.27 11.08
C LYS A 673 -9.41 4.94 10.50
N ALA A 674 -9.88 4.49 9.33
CA ALA A 674 -11.07 5.03 8.68
C ALA A 674 -12.34 4.88 9.54
N GLY A 675 -12.51 3.72 10.19
CA GLY A 675 -13.65 3.46 11.07
C GLY A 675 -13.54 4.05 12.48
N ALA A 676 -12.41 4.67 12.85
CA ALA A 676 -12.06 4.98 14.24
C ALA A 676 -13.10 5.82 15.03
N GLU A 677 -13.83 6.70 14.35
CA GLU A 677 -14.78 7.65 14.96
C GLU A 677 -16.26 7.24 14.79
N VAL A 678 -16.51 6.24 13.95
CA VAL A 678 -17.86 5.77 13.59
C VAL A 678 -18.16 4.39 14.20
N VAL A 679 -17.14 3.53 14.30
CA VAL A 679 -17.23 2.18 14.84
C VAL A 679 -16.58 2.12 16.21
N LYS A 680 -17.15 1.33 17.13
CA LYS A 680 -16.59 1.13 18.48
C LYS A 680 -15.16 0.58 18.39
N GLN A 681 -14.23 1.25 19.05
CA GLN A 681 -12.83 0.82 19.10
C GLN A 681 -12.64 -0.22 20.21
N VAL A 682 -12.12 -1.38 19.82
CA VAL A 682 -11.74 -2.49 20.71
C VAL A 682 -10.42 -3.08 20.21
N GLU A 683 -9.68 -3.75 21.08
CA GLU A 683 -8.36 -4.31 20.76
C GLU A 683 -8.40 -5.30 19.58
N SER A 684 -9.45 -6.13 19.53
CA SER A 684 -9.77 -7.04 18.44
C SER A 684 -11.16 -6.74 17.87
N PRO A 685 -11.27 -5.87 16.85
CA PRO A 685 -12.57 -5.53 16.28
C PRO A 685 -13.16 -6.69 15.48
N LEU A 686 -14.49 -6.72 15.39
CA LEU A 686 -15.21 -7.56 14.43
C LEU A 686 -14.81 -7.19 13.00
N LEU A 687 -14.76 -8.18 12.11
CA LEU A 687 -14.50 -7.92 10.69
C LEU A 687 -15.54 -6.99 10.06
N SER A 688 -16.80 -7.08 10.49
CA SER A 688 -17.86 -6.15 10.09
C SER A 688 -17.49 -4.69 10.34
N GLY A 689 -16.83 -4.39 11.45
CA GLY A 689 -16.34 -3.05 11.79
C GLY A 689 -15.22 -2.56 10.88
N LEU A 690 -14.42 -3.47 10.32
CA LEU A 690 -13.37 -3.16 9.34
C LEU A 690 -13.94 -2.99 7.93
N LEU A 691 -14.99 -3.73 7.58
CA LEU A 691 -15.68 -3.61 6.30
C LEU A 691 -16.52 -2.33 6.21
N TYR A 692 -17.14 -1.91 7.32
CA TYR A 692 -18.01 -0.73 7.39
C TYR A 692 -17.49 0.50 6.62
N PRO A 693 -16.27 1.03 6.87
CA PRO A 693 -15.79 2.22 6.18
C PRO A 693 -15.60 2.01 4.67
N LEU A 694 -15.28 0.80 4.24
CA LEU A 694 -15.12 0.47 2.81
C LEU A 694 -16.47 0.42 2.09
N LEU A 695 -17.49 -0.11 2.76
CA LEU A 695 -18.86 -0.12 2.25
C LEU A 695 -19.37 1.31 2.06
N GLN A 696 -19.23 2.15 3.09
CA GLN A 696 -19.65 3.54 3.01
C GLN A 696 -18.93 4.31 1.88
N ALA A 697 -17.63 4.07 1.66
CA ALA A 697 -16.90 4.68 0.54
C ALA A 697 -17.48 4.25 -0.83
N LEU A 698 -17.86 2.99 -0.98
CA LEU A 698 -18.40 2.47 -2.25
C LEU A 698 -19.83 2.92 -2.54
N ASP A 699 -20.62 3.28 -1.52
CA ASP A 699 -21.97 3.83 -1.69
C ASP A 699 -21.98 5.02 -2.67
N GLU A 700 -20.94 5.86 -2.67
CA GLU A 700 -20.79 7.00 -3.58
C GLU A 700 -20.89 6.59 -5.06
N GLN A 701 -20.26 5.47 -5.42
CA GLN A 701 -20.26 4.94 -6.79
C GLN A 701 -21.63 4.40 -7.18
N TYR A 702 -22.27 3.65 -6.29
CA TYR A 702 -23.49 2.89 -6.61
C TYR A 702 -24.78 3.70 -6.48
N LEU A 703 -24.78 4.72 -5.62
CA LEU A 703 -25.81 5.75 -5.61
C LEU A 703 -25.65 6.73 -6.79
N LYS A 704 -24.55 6.65 -7.54
CA LYS A 704 -24.23 7.49 -8.70
C LYS A 704 -24.30 8.97 -8.32
N VAL A 705 -23.64 9.32 -7.22
CA VAL A 705 -23.58 10.70 -6.70
C VAL A 705 -22.32 11.41 -7.17
N ASP A 706 -22.39 12.73 -7.21
CA ASP A 706 -21.24 13.60 -7.44
C ASP A 706 -20.54 13.95 -6.09
N GLY A 707 -21.26 13.85 -4.97
CA GLY A 707 -20.72 14.07 -3.63
C GLY A 707 -21.50 13.41 -2.50
N GLN A 708 -20.90 13.42 -1.31
CA GLN A 708 -21.50 12.94 -0.07
C GLN A 708 -21.46 14.03 0.99
N PHE A 709 -22.43 14.02 1.92
CA PHE A 709 -22.27 14.75 3.16
C PHE A 709 -22.64 13.92 4.39
N GLY A 710 -22.02 14.25 5.52
CA GLY A 710 -22.20 13.56 6.80
C GLY A 710 -21.71 14.40 7.97
N GLY A 711 -21.60 13.80 9.16
CA GLY A 711 -20.95 14.44 10.30
C GLY A 711 -19.43 14.47 10.16
N VAL A 712 -18.75 15.36 10.89
CA VAL A 712 -17.28 15.42 10.91
C VAL A 712 -16.63 14.12 11.44
N ASP A 713 -17.38 13.31 12.19
CA ASP A 713 -16.95 11.98 12.65
C ASP A 713 -16.77 10.97 11.50
N GLN A 714 -17.29 11.27 10.31
CA GLN A 714 -17.09 10.45 9.10
C GLN A 714 -15.89 10.91 8.26
N ARG A 715 -15.14 11.95 8.70
CA ARG A 715 -14.02 12.54 7.96
C ARG A 715 -13.04 11.50 7.41
N LYS A 716 -12.65 10.54 8.26
CA LYS A 716 -11.64 9.54 7.89
C LYS A 716 -12.14 8.57 6.82
N ILE A 717 -13.45 8.33 6.75
CA ILE A 717 -14.08 7.53 5.69
C ILE A 717 -14.08 8.31 4.37
N PHE A 718 -14.38 9.60 4.41
CA PHE A 718 -14.34 10.47 3.22
C PHE A 718 -12.93 10.56 2.63
N ILE A 719 -11.91 10.68 3.49
CA ILE A 719 -10.50 10.63 3.05
C ILE A 719 -10.16 9.27 2.44
N LEU A 720 -10.60 8.16 3.06
CA LEU A 720 -10.42 6.83 2.50
C LEU A 720 -11.04 6.71 1.10
N ALA A 721 -12.27 7.22 0.92
CA ALA A 721 -12.95 7.21 -0.37
C ALA A 721 -12.18 8.02 -1.43
N GLU A 722 -11.71 9.23 -1.07
CA GLU A 722 -10.96 10.09 -1.99
C GLU A 722 -9.63 9.44 -2.44
N GLU A 723 -8.94 8.76 -1.54
CA GLU A 723 -7.65 8.12 -1.83
C GLU A 723 -7.78 6.80 -2.59
N GLN A 724 -8.78 5.99 -2.24
CA GLN A 724 -8.82 4.57 -2.63
C GLN A 724 -9.71 4.31 -3.86
N LEU A 725 -10.82 5.03 -4.03
CA LEU A 725 -11.73 4.82 -5.16
C LEU A 725 -11.07 5.12 -6.53
N PRO A 726 -10.22 6.17 -6.68
CA PRO A 726 -9.52 6.43 -7.95
C PRO A 726 -8.58 5.30 -8.38
N LYS A 727 -8.00 4.57 -7.43
CA LYS A 727 -7.12 3.43 -7.72
C LYS A 727 -7.89 2.25 -8.33
N LEU A 728 -9.18 2.13 -8.01
CA LEU A 728 -10.14 1.22 -8.65
C LEU A 728 -10.74 1.79 -9.96
N LYS A 729 -10.20 2.91 -10.47
CA LYS A 729 -10.73 3.65 -11.62
C LYS A 729 -12.16 4.16 -11.44
N LEU A 730 -12.58 4.33 -10.18
CA LEU A 730 -13.83 4.99 -9.85
C LEU A 730 -13.55 6.50 -9.68
N GLY A 731 -14.52 7.36 -10.02
CA GLY A 731 -14.31 8.81 -10.01
C GLY A 731 -14.02 9.37 -8.60
N LYS A 732 -13.40 10.55 -8.50
CA LYS A 732 -13.37 11.31 -7.23
C LYS A 732 -14.73 11.94 -6.93
N ARG A 733 -15.04 12.23 -5.66
CA ARG A 733 -16.25 12.93 -5.21
C ARG A 733 -15.84 14.08 -4.30
N TRP A 734 -16.75 15.02 -4.08
CA TRP A 734 -16.59 16.05 -3.05
C TRP A 734 -17.34 15.63 -1.78
N HIS A 735 -16.83 16.04 -0.63
CA HIS A 735 -17.34 15.61 0.68
C HIS A 735 -17.58 16.80 1.57
N LEU A 736 -18.76 16.89 2.15
CA LEU A 736 -19.18 18.01 3.01
C LEU A 736 -19.46 17.49 4.43
N MET A 737 -18.98 18.19 5.46
CA MET A 737 -19.07 17.72 6.84
C MET A 737 -19.80 18.72 7.72
N ASN A 738 -20.93 18.29 8.28
CA ASN A 738 -21.70 19.05 9.27
C ASN A 738 -21.02 18.99 10.65
N PRO A 739 -21.19 20.03 11.48
CA PRO A 739 -20.74 20.01 12.86
C PRO A 739 -21.52 18.97 13.70
N MET A 740 -20.86 18.48 14.75
CA MET A 740 -21.51 17.60 15.73
C MET A 740 -22.22 18.44 16.79
N VAL A 741 -23.49 18.13 17.04
CA VAL A 741 -24.24 18.75 18.14
C VAL A 741 -23.93 17.99 19.45
N PRO A 742 -23.31 18.63 20.45
CA PRO A 742 -23.15 18.02 21.76
C PRO A 742 -24.53 17.76 22.40
N GLY A 743 -24.61 16.72 23.21
CA GLY A 743 -25.76 16.38 24.03
C GLY A 743 -25.96 17.36 25.17
N LEU A 744 -27.09 17.22 25.86
CA LEU A 744 -27.53 18.16 26.91
C LEU A 744 -26.62 18.19 28.15
N THR A 745 -25.79 17.17 28.31
CA THR A 745 -24.80 17.03 29.39
C THR A 745 -23.38 17.43 28.98
N GLY A 746 -23.16 17.87 27.73
CA GLY A 746 -21.85 18.34 27.20
C GLY A 746 -21.05 17.29 26.41
N SER A 747 -21.40 16.00 26.48
CA SER A 747 -20.81 14.92 25.66
C SER A 747 -21.65 14.61 24.41
N LYS A 748 -21.17 13.79 23.46
CA LYS A 748 -21.94 13.40 22.25
C LYS A 748 -23.29 12.75 22.65
N MET A 749 -24.40 13.14 22.01
CA MET A 749 -25.70 12.48 22.22
C MET A 749 -25.57 10.97 22.01
N SER A 750 -25.83 10.18 23.06
CA SER A 750 -25.64 8.73 23.02
C SER A 750 -26.97 7.98 23.16
N SER A 751 -27.11 6.88 22.41
CA SER A 751 -28.21 5.94 22.62
C SER A 751 -28.09 5.16 23.93
N SER A 752 -26.90 5.13 24.55
CA SER A 752 -26.62 4.43 25.82
C SER A 752 -26.93 5.27 27.07
N GLU A 753 -27.17 6.58 26.92
CA GLU A 753 -27.54 7.50 28.01
C GLU A 753 -28.86 8.19 27.64
N GLU A 754 -29.99 7.69 28.14
CA GLU A 754 -31.33 8.12 27.71
C GLU A 754 -31.59 9.63 27.92
N ASP A 755 -30.98 10.21 28.96
CA ASP A 755 -31.11 11.63 29.30
C ASP A 755 -30.14 12.52 28.51
N SER A 756 -29.12 11.94 27.85
CA SER A 756 -28.17 12.71 27.03
C SER A 756 -28.76 13.22 25.72
N LYS A 757 -29.92 12.68 25.29
CA LYS A 757 -30.56 12.95 24.00
C LYS A 757 -32.07 13.20 24.13
N ILE A 758 -32.63 13.93 23.17
CA ILE A 758 -34.08 14.10 23.01
C ILE A 758 -34.50 13.33 21.76
N ASP A 759 -35.35 12.31 21.92
CA ASP A 759 -35.91 11.58 20.78
C ASP A 759 -36.95 12.47 20.08
N VAL A 760 -37.06 12.38 18.76
CA VAL A 760 -37.93 13.26 17.95
C VAL A 760 -39.42 13.15 18.34
N LEU A 761 -39.83 11.99 18.85
CA LEU A 761 -41.20 11.71 19.29
C LEU A 761 -41.33 11.62 20.83
N ASP A 762 -40.38 12.16 21.60
CA ASP A 762 -40.57 12.35 23.05
C ASP A 762 -41.78 13.28 23.30
N GLU A 763 -42.52 13.06 24.38
CA GLU A 763 -43.64 13.94 24.77
C GLU A 763 -43.15 15.31 25.23
N SER A 764 -43.98 16.34 25.05
CA SER A 764 -43.62 17.75 25.33
C SER A 764 -43.12 17.97 26.75
N GLU A 765 -43.67 17.27 27.74
CA GLU A 765 -43.20 17.31 29.14
C GLU A 765 -41.79 16.73 29.29
N LYS A 766 -41.48 15.62 28.61
CA LYS A 766 -40.16 14.97 28.65
C LYS A 766 -39.10 15.85 27.97
N VAL A 767 -39.43 16.47 26.84
CA VAL A 767 -38.55 17.44 26.14
C VAL A 767 -38.22 18.61 27.06
N ARG A 768 -39.24 19.22 27.69
CA ARG A 768 -39.08 20.30 28.67
C ARG A 768 -38.18 19.90 29.82
N SER A 769 -38.47 18.77 30.46
CA SER A 769 -37.70 18.27 31.59
C SER A 769 -36.21 18.10 31.25
N LYS A 770 -35.90 17.47 30.11
CA LYS A 770 -34.51 17.25 29.66
C LYS A 770 -33.74 18.55 29.42
N ILE A 771 -34.35 19.56 28.78
CA ILE A 771 -33.69 20.85 28.52
C ILE A 771 -33.48 21.63 29.81
N MET A 772 -34.46 21.61 30.71
CA MET A 772 -34.37 22.30 32.00
C MET A 772 -33.27 21.68 32.89
N GLY A 773 -33.11 20.36 32.81
CA GLY A 773 -32.05 19.61 33.49
C GLY A 773 -30.66 19.70 32.83
N ALA A 774 -30.54 20.26 31.62
CA ALA A 774 -29.27 20.39 30.91
C ALA A 774 -28.30 21.34 31.63
N ALA A 775 -27.00 21.07 31.60
CA ALA A 775 -26.02 22.01 32.13
C ALA A 775 -25.87 23.21 31.18
N CYS A 776 -26.02 24.43 31.72
CA CYS A 776 -25.91 25.66 30.93
C CYS A 776 -25.22 26.75 31.76
N SER A 777 -24.04 26.44 32.29
CA SER A 777 -23.20 27.44 32.98
C SER A 777 -22.44 28.31 31.97
N ARG A 778 -22.13 29.55 32.36
CA ARG A 778 -21.30 30.49 31.57
C ARG A 778 -19.85 30.03 31.43
N ASP A 779 -19.36 29.27 32.41
CA ASP A 779 -17.96 28.83 32.48
C ASP A 779 -17.71 27.48 31.81
N GLN A 780 -18.75 26.82 31.31
CA GLN A 780 -18.62 25.53 30.63
C GLN A 780 -18.21 25.72 29.16
N PRO A 781 -17.07 25.14 28.73
CA PRO A 781 -16.63 25.17 27.33
C PRO A 781 -17.64 24.51 26.38
N ASP A 782 -18.26 23.41 26.82
CA ASP A 782 -19.17 22.56 26.03
C ASP A 782 -20.63 22.73 26.50
N ASN A 783 -21.14 23.96 26.42
CA ASN A 783 -22.53 24.27 26.78
C ASN A 783 -23.51 23.72 25.73
N GLY A 784 -24.19 22.61 26.06
CA GLY A 784 -25.13 21.92 25.18
C GLY A 784 -26.30 22.81 24.74
N VAL A 785 -26.84 23.65 25.63
CA VAL A 785 -27.94 24.56 25.31
C VAL A 785 -27.51 25.59 24.26
N LEU A 786 -26.36 26.26 24.45
CA LEU A 786 -25.82 27.21 23.47
C LEU A 786 -25.48 26.53 22.14
N ALA A 787 -25.03 25.28 22.16
CA ALA A 787 -24.75 24.53 20.94
C ALA A 787 -26.02 24.28 20.11
N PHE A 788 -27.16 24.02 20.75
CA PHE A 788 -28.45 23.94 20.05
C PHE A 788 -28.85 25.27 19.42
N TYR A 789 -28.60 26.40 20.07
CA TYR A 789 -28.80 27.71 19.44
C TYR A 789 -27.97 27.84 18.17
N ASN A 790 -26.67 27.53 18.25
CA ASN A 790 -25.73 27.69 17.14
C ASN A 790 -26.02 26.76 15.96
N TYR A 791 -26.21 25.46 16.22
CA TYR A 791 -26.22 24.44 15.17
C TYR A 791 -27.63 24.03 14.72
N VAL A 792 -28.67 24.30 15.51
CA VAL A 792 -30.05 23.90 15.21
C VAL A 792 -30.95 25.13 15.03
N LEU A 793 -31.08 25.96 16.06
CA LEU A 793 -32.09 27.01 16.10
C LEU A 793 -31.82 28.13 15.10
N PHE A 794 -30.66 28.79 15.18
CA PHE A 794 -30.32 29.88 14.25
C PHE A 794 -30.29 29.43 12.78
N PRO A 795 -29.74 28.25 12.44
CA PRO A 795 -29.83 27.74 11.07
C PRO A 795 -31.26 27.54 10.56
N ILE A 796 -32.23 27.22 11.43
CA ILE A 796 -33.64 27.07 11.06
C ILE A 796 -34.33 28.43 10.90
N VAL A 797 -34.15 29.36 11.83
CA VAL A 797 -34.90 30.63 11.84
C VAL A 797 -34.29 31.73 10.97
N SER A 798 -32.97 31.67 10.70
CA SER A 798 -32.25 32.66 9.90
C SER A 798 -32.87 32.80 8.49
N PRO A 799 -33.12 34.05 8.01
CA PRO A 799 -32.61 35.33 8.54
C PRO A 799 -33.50 36.03 9.58
N ASN A 800 -34.57 35.39 10.07
CA ASN A 800 -35.48 36.01 11.03
C ASN A 800 -34.83 36.13 12.42
N ALA A 801 -35.15 37.22 13.13
CA ALA A 801 -34.72 37.39 14.51
C ALA A 801 -35.54 36.52 15.47
N ILE A 802 -34.92 36.15 16.58
CA ILE A 802 -35.60 35.61 17.76
C ILE A 802 -35.65 36.64 18.87
N GLU A 803 -36.68 36.58 19.71
CA GLU A 803 -36.88 37.50 20.82
C GLU A 803 -36.82 36.76 22.15
N ILE A 804 -35.86 37.12 23.00
CA ILE A 804 -35.69 36.57 24.35
C ILE A 804 -35.56 37.75 25.32
N SER A 805 -36.41 37.79 26.35
CA SER A 805 -36.41 38.86 27.36
C SER A 805 -36.49 40.27 26.74
N ASN A 806 -37.33 40.45 25.71
CA ASN A 806 -37.53 41.68 24.94
C ASN A 806 -36.27 42.18 24.19
N GLN A 807 -35.31 41.31 23.92
CA GLN A 807 -34.13 41.58 23.07
C GLN A 807 -34.18 40.73 21.80
N GLN A 808 -33.89 41.34 20.66
CA GLN A 808 -33.84 40.67 19.37
C GLN A 808 -32.43 40.19 19.02
N PHE A 809 -32.32 38.95 18.56
CA PHE A 809 -31.06 38.34 18.12
C PHE A 809 -31.21 37.78 16.70
N PHE A 810 -30.33 38.20 15.79
CA PHE A 810 -30.30 37.74 14.39
C PHE A 810 -29.30 36.62 14.15
N ASP A 811 -28.30 36.50 15.02
CA ASP A 811 -27.23 35.51 14.93
C ASP A 811 -26.81 34.99 16.31
N PHE A 812 -26.15 33.83 16.29
CA PHE A 812 -25.67 33.16 17.50
C PHE A 812 -24.63 33.96 18.28
N ASN A 813 -23.76 34.72 17.61
CA ASN A 813 -22.69 35.44 18.29
C ASN A 813 -23.26 36.57 19.14
N ALA A 814 -24.25 37.30 18.62
CA ALA A 814 -24.96 38.33 19.37
C ALA A 814 -25.64 37.75 20.63
N LEU A 815 -26.34 36.62 20.50
CA LEU A 815 -26.99 35.93 21.62
C LEU A 815 -25.96 35.41 22.65
N LYS A 816 -24.88 34.78 22.18
CA LYS A 816 -23.82 34.27 23.04
C LYS A 816 -23.17 35.39 23.83
N GLN A 817 -22.86 36.53 23.19
CA GLN A 817 -22.28 37.67 23.88
C GLN A 817 -23.24 38.26 24.92
N ALA A 818 -24.53 38.42 24.59
CA ALA A 818 -25.51 38.89 25.57
C ALA A 818 -25.62 37.95 26.79
N TYR A 819 -25.52 36.64 26.59
CA TYR A 819 -25.50 35.67 27.68
C TYR A 819 -24.22 35.73 28.53
N LEU A 820 -23.04 35.85 27.91
CA LEU A 820 -21.75 35.99 28.60
C LEU A 820 -21.66 37.30 29.38
N ASP A 821 -22.20 38.39 28.84
CA ASP A 821 -22.29 39.71 29.47
C ASP A 821 -23.27 39.76 30.66
N GLY A 822 -24.00 38.67 30.92
CA GLY A 822 -25.01 38.60 31.98
C GLY A 822 -26.35 39.30 31.64
N LYS A 823 -26.55 39.72 30.38
CA LYS A 823 -27.81 40.35 29.92
C LYS A 823 -28.93 39.34 29.71
N LEU A 824 -28.58 38.07 29.49
CA LEU A 824 -29.50 36.94 29.49
C LEU A 824 -29.16 35.99 30.64
N ASP A 825 -30.18 35.50 31.33
CA ASP A 825 -30.04 34.43 32.30
C ASP A 825 -30.23 33.03 31.68
N GLU A 826 -29.77 32.02 32.40
CA GLU A 826 -29.81 30.62 31.98
C GLU A 826 -31.25 30.11 31.79
N MET A 827 -32.17 30.54 32.65
CA MET A 827 -33.56 30.08 32.63
C MET A 827 -34.26 30.57 31.36
N ALA A 828 -34.08 31.84 30.99
CA ALA A 828 -34.63 32.42 29.77
C ALA A 828 -34.16 31.67 28.52
N LEU A 829 -32.86 31.33 28.43
CA LEU A 829 -32.33 30.56 27.31
C LEU A 829 -32.94 29.16 27.22
N LYS A 830 -33.06 28.46 28.36
CA LYS A 830 -33.63 27.10 28.43
C LYS A 830 -35.12 27.10 28.10
N THR A 831 -35.90 28.03 28.66
CA THR A 831 -37.33 28.15 28.41
C THR A 831 -37.59 28.41 26.92
N PHE A 832 -36.91 29.38 26.32
CA PHE A 832 -37.09 29.68 24.89
C PHE A 832 -36.71 28.51 24.00
N LEU A 833 -35.55 27.87 24.24
CA LEU A 833 -35.13 26.69 23.47
C LEU A 833 -36.13 25.54 23.61
N SER A 834 -36.66 25.34 24.82
CA SER A 834 -37.66 24.32 25.08
C SER A 834 -38.96 24.57 24.34
N ASP A 835 -39.49 25.80 24.36
CA ASP A 835 -40.73 26.12 23.66
C ASP A 835 -40.54 26.05 22.14
N PHE A 836 -39.38 26.48 21.62
CA PHE A 836 -39.01 26.31 20.23
C PHE A 836 -39.04 24.84 19.80
N LEU A 837 -38.33 23.97 20.54
CA LEU A 837 -38.26 22.55 20.23
C LEU A 837 -39.62 21.85 20.41
N VAL A 838 -40.38 22.17 21.46
CA VAL A 838 -41.73 21.60 21.66
C VAL A 838 -42.63 21.94 20.49
N ASN A 839 -42.72 23.23 20.10
CA ASN A 839 -43.55 23.68 18.99
C ASN A 839 -43.16 23.02 17.66
N LEU A 840 -41.86 22.85 17.41
CA LEU A 840 -41.38 22.17 16.20
C LEU A 840 -41.72 20.68 16.23
N LEU A 841 -41.46 19.99 17.35
CA LEU A 841 -41.69 18.56 17.48
C LEU A 841 -43.18 18.21 17.57
N ASP A 842 -44.06 19.12 18.01
CA ASP A 842 -45.53 18.90 17.99
C ASP A 842 -46.04 18.75 16.56
N LYS A 843 -45.51 19.54 15.62
CA LYS A 843 -45.80 19.38 14.18
C LYS A 843 -45.38 18.00 13.68
N VAL A 844 -44.21 17.53 14.10
CA VAL A 844 -43.67 16.21 13.73
C VAL A 844 -44.51 15.09 14.34
N ARG A 845 -44.86 15.18 15.64
CA ARG A 845 -45.72 14.22 16.34
C ARG A 845 -47.08 14.10 15.67
N ALA A 846 -47.72 15.21 15.32
CA ALA A 846 -49.00 15.21 14.63
C ALA A 846 -48.96 14.46 13.28
N LYS A 847 -47.86 14.60 12.53
CA LYS A 847 -47.66 13.88 11.26
C LYS A 847 -47.32 12.40 11.44
N CYS A 848 -46.71 12.05 12.57
CA CYS A 848 -46.33 10.68 12.91
C CYS A 848 -47.43 9.90 13.66
N ASP A 849 -48.57 10.51 14.00
CA ASP A 849 -49.68 9.84 14.67
C ASP A 849 -50.49 8.96 13.71
N THR A 850 -49.86 7.87 13.28
CA THR A 850 -50.45 6.87 12.37
C THR A 850 -50.18 5.47 12.91
N ASP A 851 -51.06 4.52 12.58
CA ASP A 851 -50.91 3.13 13.02
C ASP A 851 -49.62 2.49 12.48
N GLU A 852 -49.23 2.84 11.25
CA GLU A 852 -47.99 2.36 10.62
C GLU A 852 -46.74 2.76 11.42
N VAL A 853 -46.66 4.01 11.89
CA VAL A 853 -45.52 4.48 12.70
C VAL A 853 -45.53 3.85 14.09
N LYS A 854 -46.71 3.67 14.70
CA LYS A 854 -46.86 3.00 16.00
C LYS A 854 -46.38 1.55 15.93
N GLU A 855 -46.84 0.80 14.93
CA GLU A 855 -46.44 -0.59 14.69
C GLU A 855 -44.94 -0.72 14.37
N ALA A 856 -44.41 0.16 13.49
CA ALA A 856 -42.99 0.16 13.15
C ALA A 856 -42.11 0.48 14.37
N LYS A 857 -42.54 1.39 15.25
CA LYS A 857 -41.85 1.71 16.51
C LYS A 857 -41.89 0.54 17.49
N GLU A 858 -43.04 -0.12 17.65
CA GLU A 858 -43.20 -1.26 18.55
C GLU A 858 -42.30 -2.42 18.12
N LYS A 859 -42.37 -2.83 16.85
CA LYS A 859 -41.56 -3.92 16.31
C LYS A 859 -40.07 -3.57 16.18
N GLY A 860 -39.76 -2.31 15.86
CA GLY A 860 -38.39 -1.84 15.60
C GLY A 860 -37.55 -1.63 16.86
N TYR A 861 -38.14 -1.51 18.04
CA TYR A 861 -37.39 -1.26 19.29
C TYR A 861 -37.73 -2.24 20.41
N ILE A 862 -38.16 -3.46 20.06
CA ILE A 862 -38.16 -4.59 20.98
C ILE A 862 -36.74 -4.87 21.49
N LYS A 863 -36.62 -5.33 22.73
CA LYS A 863 -35.33 -5.71 23.31
C LYS A 863 -34.86 -6.98 22.60
N VAL A 864 -33.82 -6.87 21.77
CA VAL A 864 -33.19 -8.03 21.14
C VAL A 864 -32.43 -8.76 22.25
N VAL A 865 -33.02 -9.85 22.75
CA VAL A 865 -32.30 -10.80 23.60
C VAL A 865 -31.33 -11.51 22.65
N GLU A 866 -30.04 -11.56 23.00
CA GLU A 866 -29.12 -12.45 22.30
C GLU A 866 -29.80 -13.82 22.24
N ALA A 867 -29.98 -14.36 21.04
CA ALA A 867 -30.36 -15.76 20.95
C ALA A 867 -29.24 -16.53 21.64
N GLU A 868 -29.44 -16.91 22.91
CA GLU A 868 -28.77 -18.06 23.48
C GLU A 868 -28.88 -19.12 22.38
N SER A 869 -27.74 -19.57 21.86
CA SER A 869 -27.73 -20.65 20.90
C SER A 869 -28.42 -21.80 21.61
N THR A 870 -29.71 -22.02 21.31
CA THR A 870 -30.41 -23.20 21.81
C THR A 870 -29.56 -24.35 21.30
N PRO A 871 -28.95 -25.15 22.18
CA PRO A 871 -28.15 -26.27 21.73
C PRO A 871 -29.05 -27.06 20.79
N ILE A 872 -28.63 -27.18 19.53
CA ILE A 872 -29.29 -28.13 18.62
C ILE A 872 -29.24 -29.44 19.39
N PRO A 873 -30.38 -30.10 19.69
CA PRO A 873 -30.37 -31.35 20.42
C PRO A 873 -29.40 -32.28 19.72
N GLU A 874 -28.35 -32.71 20.41
CA GLU A 874 -27.41 -33.67 19.83
C GLU A 874 -28.19 -34.94 19.53
N GLU A 875 -28.42 -35.20 18.25
CA GLU A 875 -29.05 -36.45 17.83
C GLU A 875 -28.19 -37.61 18.36
N PRO A 876 -28.78 -38.74 18.78
CA PRO A 876 -27.99 -39.89 19.21
C PRO A 876 -27.06 -40.35 18.09
N ILE A 877 -25.81 -40.70 18.44
CA ILE A 877 -24.84 -41.22 17.47
C ILE A 877 -25.35 -42.58 16.95
N PRO A 878 -25.54 -42.74 15.62
CA PRO A 878 -26.06 -43.97 15.05
C PRO A 878 -25.05 -45.12 15.15
N VAL A 879 -25.55 -46.36 15.25
CA VAL A 879 -24.71 -47.57 15.24
C VAL A 879 -24.41 -47.97 13.80
N LEU A 880 -23.13 -48.00 13.43
CA LEU A 880 -22.68 -48.40 12.10
C LEU A 880 -22.76 -49.92 11.88
N SER A 881 -23.12 -50.32 10.65
CA SER A 881 -23.02 -51.70 10.17
C SER A 881 -21.56 -52.18 10.09
N ALA A 882 -21.33 -53.49 9.93
CA ALA A 882 -19.96 -54.02 9.77
C ALA A 882 -19.25 -53.43 8.53
N GLU A 883 -19.98 -53.25 7.44
CA GLU A 883 -19.49 -52.64 6.20
C GLU A 883 -19.14 -51.16 6.40
N GLN A 884 -20.01 -50.40 7.07
CA GLN A 884 -19.76 -48.98 7.38
C GLN A 884 -18.58 -48.78 8.35
N LYS A 885 -18.34 -49.73 9.27
CA LYS A 885 -17.14 -49.73 10.13
C LYS A 885 -15.87 -49.95 9.30
N ALA A 886 -15.90 -50.87 8.34
CA ALA A 886 -14.78 -51.08 7.43
C ALA A 886 -14.51 -49.81 6.59
N TRP A 887 -15.56 -49.14 6.08
CA TRP A 887 -15.41 -47.87 5.38
C TRP A 887 -14.80 -46.77 6.26
N LYS A 888 -15.22 -46.68 7.53
CA LYS A 888 -14.65 -45.74 8.50
C LYS A 888 -13.15 -45.97 8.70
N GLU A 889 -12.73 -47.22 8.90
CA GLU A 889 -11.31 -47.58 9.02
C GLU A 889 -10.54 -47.17 7.76
N GLN A 890 -11.10 -47.42 6.57
CA GLN A 890 -10.49 -47.00 5.31
C GLN A 890 -10.33 -45.48 5.22
N ILE A 891 -11.31 -44.70 5.68
CA ILE A 891 -11.25 -43.22 5.72
C ILE A 891 -10.21 -42.72 6.74
N GLN A 892 -10.05 -43.37 7.88
CA GLN A 892 -9.07 -43.01 8.90
C GLN A 892 -7.63 -43.39 8.52
N ASN A 893 -7.42 -44.45 7.74
CA ASN A 893 -6.08 -44.98 7.42
C ASN A 893 -5.19 -44.06 6.55
N GLY A 894 -5.64 -42.87 6.17
CA GLY A 894 -4.89 -41.98 5.27
C GLY A 894 -4.85 -40.52 5.70
N GLY A 895 -5.16 -40.22 6.96
CA GLY A 895 -5.09 -38.86 7.49
C GLY A 895 -5.66 -38.76 8.90
N GLU A 896 -5.50 -37.59 9.51
CA GLU A 896 -6.08 -37.27 10.81
C GLU A 896 -7.53 -36.79 10.61
N LEU A 897 -8.48 -37.42 11.32
CA LEU A 897 -9.91 -37.12 11.21
C LEU A 897 -10.31 -36.12 12.31
N PHE A 898 -11.02 -35.07 11.91
CA PHE A 898 -11.64 -34.10 12.80
C PHE A 898 -13.17 -34.29 12.75
N SER A 899 -13.83 -34.14 13.91
CA SER A 899 -15.27 -34.34 14.06
C SER A 899 -15.72 -35.77 13.72
N GLU A 900 -15.14 -36.77 14.38
CA GLU A 900 -15.43 -38.19 14.16
C GLU A 900 -16.92 -38.53 14.32
N ASP A 901 -17.61 -37.89 15.26
CA ASP A 901 -19.05 -38.08 15.46
C ASP A 901 -19.86 -37.65 14.24
N GLU A 902 -19.47 -36.56 13.56
CA GLU A 902 -20.11 -36.11 12.33
C GLU A 902 -19.87 -37.10 11.19
N LEU A 903 -18.66 -37.68 11.09
CA LEU A 903 -18.40 -38.75 10.13
C LEU A 903 -19.29 -39.98 10.39
N VAL A 904 -19.46 -40.38 11.65
CA VAL A 904 -20.33 -41.51 12.01
C VAL A 904 -21.79 -41.24 11.62
N ARG A 905 -22.29 -40.02 11.86
CA ARG A 905 -23.64 -39.60 11.44
C ARG A 905 -23.81 -39.71 9.93
N VAL A 906 -22.89 -39.17 9.16
CA VAL A 906 -22.88 -39.25 7.70
C VAL A 906 -22.85 -40.70 7.24
N LEU A 907 -21.89 -41.49 7.72
CA LEU A 907 -21.65 -42.88 7.29
C LEU A 907 -22.86 -43.78 7.52
N SER A 908 -23.65 -43.51 8.57
CA SER A 908 -24.88 -44.27 8.83
C SER A 908 -25.90 -44.20 7.69
N SER A 909 -25.83 -43.14 6.86
CA SER A 909 -26.71 -42.92 5.70
C SER A 909 -26.06 -43.24 4.35
N VAL A 910 -24.76 -43.56 4.34
CA VAL A 910 -24.02 -43.86 3.10
C VAL A 910 -24.42 -45.23 2.57
N SER A 911 -24.69 -45.29 1.27
CA SER A 911 -25.06 -46.50 0.53
C SER A 911 -24.77 -46.31 -0.97
N PRO A 912 -24.85 -47.36 -1.81
CA PRO A 912 -24.69 -47.20 -3.26
C PRO A 912 -25.65 -46.19 -3.91
N SER A 913 -26.86 -45.99 -3.35
CA SER A 913 -27.83 -44.99 -3.84
C SER A 913 -27.62 -43.58 -3.26
N LYS A 914 -26.83 -43.48 -2.17
CA LYS A 914 -26.46 -42.22 -1.52
C LYS A 914 -24.96 -42.26 -1.16
N PRO A 915 -24.07 -42.05 -2.14
CA PRO A 915 -22.63 -42.13 -1.91
C PRO A 915 -22.16 -40.99 -1.01
N LEU A 916 -21.04 -41.21 -0.31
CA LEU A 916 -20.34 -40.22 0.49
C LEU A 916 -19.84 -39.09 -0.42
N HIS A 917 -20.28 -37.86 -0.17
CA HIS A 917 -19.82 -36.69 -0.92
C HIS A 917 -18.52 -36.13 -0.32
N VAL A 918 -17.41 -36.38 -1.00
CA VAL A 918 -16.08 -35.89 -0.61
C VAL A 918 -15.74 -34.61 -1.36
N MET A 919 -15.20 -33.59 -0.71
CA MET A 919 -14.74 -32.38 -1.40
C MET A 919 -13.31 -32.02 -1.02
N PHE A 920 -12.53 -31.59 -2.01
CA PHE A 920 -11.22 -30.97 -1.82
C PHE A 920 -11.23 -29.56 -2.43
N VAL A 921 -10.75 -28.57 -1.68
CA VAL A 921 -10.68 -27.18 -2.15
C VAL A 921 -9.27 -26.88 -2.68
N ALA A 922 -9.18 -26.57 -3.97
CA ALA A 922 -7.95 -26.17 -4.62
C ALA A 922 -7.90 -24.65 -4.77
N HIS A 923 -6.87 -24.02 -4.21
CA HIS A 923 -6.69 -22.57 -4.30
C HIS A 923 -5.71 -22.22 -5.43
N GLY A 924 -6.18 -21.43 -6.40
CA GLY A 924 -5.43 -21.04 -7.60
C GLY A 924 -4.28 -20.04 -7.39
N LYS A 925 -3.52 -20.16 -6.28
CA LYS A 925 -2.54 -19.15 -5.82
C LYS A 925 -1.33 -18.97 -6.76
N GLY A 926 -1.02 -19.97 -7.57
CA GLY A 926 0.16 -19.94 -8.43
C GLY A 926 0.06 -21.00 -9.51
N LYS A 927 1.21 -21.47 -9.99
CA LYS A 927 1.24 -22.60 -10.92
C LYS A 927 0.74 -23.86 -10.22
N PHE A 928 0.12 -24.75 -10.99
CA PHE A 928 -0.26 -26.06 -10.49
C PHE A 928 0.99 -26.82 -10.04
N HIS A 929 0.86 -27.68 -9.03
CA HIS A 929 1.96 -28.48 -8.54
C HIS A 929 1.50 -29.85 -8.06
N LEU A 930 2.43 -30.81 -8.00
CA LEU A 930 2.17 -32.23 -7.68
C LEU A 930 1.41 -32.43 -6.35
N GLY A 931 1.59 -31.54 -5.37
CA GLY A 931 0.83 -31.58 -4.11
C GLY A 931 -0.71 -31.65 -4.28
N PHE A 932 -1.28 -31.13 -5.36
CA PHE A 932 -2.72 -31.23 -5.65
C PHE A 932 -3.17 -32.61 -6.12
N VAL A 933 -2.25 -33.54 -6.39
CA VAL A 933 -2.55 -34.91 -6.81
C VAL A 933 -2.85 -35.81 -5.61
N SER A 934 -2.25 -35.56 -4.44
CA SER A 934 -2.44 -36.38 -3.24
C SER A 934 -3.93 -36.55 -2.83
N PRO A 935 -4.77 -35.51 -2.83
CA PRO A 935 -6.22 -35.66 -2.60
C PRO A 935 -6.92 -36.56 -3.62
N LEU A 936 -6.54 -36.51 -4.90
CA LEU A 936 -7.11 -37.38 -5.94
C LEU A 936 -6.76 -38.84 -5.70
N LEU A 937 -5.51 -39.11 -5.33
CA LEU A 937 -5.05 -40.45 -4.97
C LEU A 937 -5.78 -40.97 -3.73
N ARG A 938 -6.09 -40.09 -2.78
CA ARG A 938 -6.88 -40.44 -1.61
C ARG A 938 -8.32 -40.82 -1.98
N ILE A 939 -8.98 -40.03 -2.82
CA ILE A 939 -10.32 -40.35 -3.34
C ILE A 939 -10.31 -41.68 -4.10
N LYS A 940 -9.29 -41.90 -4.93
CA LYS A 940 -9.10 -43.15 -5.65
C LYS A 940 -8.99 -44.35 -4.70
N ALA A 941 -8.17 -44.25 -3.66
CA ALA A 941 -8.01 -45.32 -2.68
C ALA A 941 -9.33 -45.68 -1.99
N LEU A 942 -10.19 -44.69 -1.69
CA LEU A 942 -11.52 -44.95 -1.10
C LEU A 942 -12.44 -45.68 -2.09
N ALA A 943 -12.46 -45.24 -3.36
CA ALA A 943 -13.27 -45.88 -4.39
C ALA A 943 -12.79 -47.32 -4.67
N ASP A 944 -11.49 -47.54 -4.79
CA ASP A 944 -10.88 -48.86 -5.00
C ASP A 944 -11.12 -49.79 -3.78
N ALA A 945 -11.25 -49.25 -2.56
CA ALA A 945 -11.61 -49.98 -1.35
C ALA A 945 -13.12 -50.28 -1.23
N GLY A 946 -13.93 -49.93 -2.24
CA GLY A 946 -15.36 -50.22 -2.28
C GLY A 946 -16.22 -49.28 -1.44
N VAL A 947 -15.70 -48.14 -1.00
CA VAL A 947 -16.52 -47.09 -0.36
C VAL A 947 -17.35 -46.40 -1.45
N PRO A 948 -18.69 -46.32 -1.33
CA PRO A 948 -19.51 -45.55 -2.27
C PRO A 948 -19.16 -44.06 -2.15
N VAL A 949 -18.39 -43.52 -3.09
CA VAL A 949 -17.90 -42.13 -3.06
C VAL A 949 -18.33 -41.39 -4.31
N LYS A 950 -18.72 -40.13 -4.14
CA LYS A 950 -18.77 -39.11 -5.17
C LYS A 950 -17.93 -37.93 -4.70
N ALA A 951 -17.04 -37.41 -5.54
CA ALA A 951 -16.12 -36.37 -5.13
C ALA A 951 -16.21 -35.10 -5.97
N THR A 952 -15.99 -33.95 -5.33
CA THR A 952 -15.90 -32.64 -5.98
C THR A 952 -14.53 -32.02 -5.71
N ILE A 953 -13.79 -31.69 -6.76
CA ILE A 953 -12.65 -30.79 -6.66
C ILE A 953 -13.17 -29.37 -6.89
N LEU A 954 -13.19 -28.57 -5.82
CA LEU A 954 -13.63 -27.18 -5.88
C LEU A 954 -12.44 -26.27 -6.11
N VAL A 955 -12.35 -25.67 -7.29
CA VAL A 955 -11.39 -24.60 -7.58
C VAL A 955 -11.94 -23.30 -7.02
N SER A 956 -11.35 -22.82 -5.91
CA SER A 956 -11.72 -21.55 -5.28
C SER A 956 -10.94 -20.40 -5.94
N ASP A 957 -11.65 -19.63 -6.76
CA ASP A 957 -11.13 -18.60 -7.63
C ASP A 957 -10.95 -17.25 -6.90
N LEU A 958 -11.83 -16.89 -5.96
CA LEU A 958 -11.68 -15.67 -5.14
C LEU A 958 -10.63 -15.77 -4.03
N GLU A 959 -10.50 -16.92 -3.36
CA GLU A 959 -9.62 -17.03 -2.18
C GLU A 959 -8.14 -16.75 -2.53
N ALA A 960 -7.72 -17.15 -3.74
CA ALA A 960 -6.37 -16.83 -4.24
C ALA A 960 -6.16 -15.32 -4.46
N TYR A 961 -7.20 -14.57 -4.82
CA TYR A 961 -7.13 -13.12 -4.93
C TYR A 961 -7.09 -12.46 -3.55
N LEU A 962 -7.92 -12.95 -2.63
CA LEU A 962 -8.04 -12.39 -1.28
C LEU A 962 -6.79 -12.65 -0.44
N ASP A 963 -6.09 -13.75 -0.67
CA ASP A 963 -4.76 -14.03 -0.14
C ASP A 963 -3.68 -13.18 -0.85
N ASN A 964 -3.68 -11.89 -0.54
CA ASN A 964 -2.68 -10.89 -0.97
C ASN A 964 -2.48 -10.78 -2.49
N GLN A 965 -3.56 -10.90 -3.27
CA GLN A 965 -3.52 -10.78 -4.73
C GLN A 965 -2.53 -11.75 -5.39
N LYS A 966 -2.38 -12.97 -4.85
CA LYS A 966 -1.59 -14.04 -5.48
C LYS A 966 -2.05 -14.35 -6.91
N VAL A 967 -3.31 -14.05 -7.22
CA VAL A 967 -3.81 -13.82 -8.58
C VAL A 967 -4.35 -12.40 -8.69
N SER A 968 -4.18 -11.74 -9.84
CA SER A 968 -4.78 -10.43 -10.10
C SER A 968 -6.26 -10.57 -10.47
N TRP A 969 -7.09 -9.57 -10.15
CA TRP A 969 -8.54 -9.58 -10.42
C TRP A 969 -8.90 -10.02 -11.85
N GLY A 970 -8.24 -9.44 -12.87
CA GLY A 970 -8.49 -9.75 -14.27
C GLY A 970 -8.01 -11.12 -14.76
N ALA A 971 -7.30 -11.89 -13.91
CA ALA A 971 -6.80 -13.23 -14.24
C ALA A 971 -7.50 -14.34 -13.44
N ILE A 972 -8.41 -14.00 -12.51
CA ILE A 972 -9.10 -14.95 -11.64
C ILE A 972 -9.83 -16.03 -12.45
N GLU A 973 -10.61 -15.61 -13.45
CA GLU A 973 -11.40 -16.51 -14.29
C GLU A 973 -10.51 -17.46 -15.09
N ALA A 974 -9.52 -16.92 -15.81
CA ALA A 974 -8.58 -17.73 -16.59
C ALA A 974 -7.79 -18.70 -15.69
N ARG A 975 -7.43 -18.27 -14.46
CA ARG A 975 -6.76 -19.12 -13.48
C ARG A 975 -7.66 -20.26 -12.99
N GLY A 976 -8.93 -19.97 -12.71
CA GLY A 976 -9.93 -20.98 -12.35
C GLY A 976 -10.09 -22.04 -13.42
N ILE A 977 -10.22 -21.60 -14.69
CA ILE A 977 -10.30 -22.49 -15.84
C ILE A 977 -9.02 -23.32 -15.98
N TYR A 978 -7.83 -22.72 -15.90
CA TYR A 978 -6.56 -23.46 -15.97
C TYR A 978 -6.48 -24.60 -14.93
N TYR A 979 -6.86 -24.34 -13.67
CA TYR A 979 -6.90 -25.36 -12.64
C TYR A 979 -7.92 -26.45 -12.95
N ARG A 980 -9.13 -26.08 -13.38
CA ARG A 980 -10.18 -27.03 -13.77
C ARG A 980 -9.70 -28.01 -14.83
N GLU A 981 -9.13 -27.48 -15.91
CA GLU A 981 -8.66 -28.28 -17.04
C GLU A 981 -7.46 -29.17 -16.68
N THR A 982 -6.58 -28.70 -15.79
CA THR A 982 -5.48 -29.51 -15.24
C THR A 982 -6.02 -30.69 -14.40
N PHE A 983 -6.99 -30.44 -13.53
CA PHE A 983 -7.64 -31.50 -12.75
C PHE A 983 -8.40 -32.50 -13.64
N LEU A 984 -9.13 -32.04 -14.65
CA LEU A 984 -9.85 -32.94 -15.57
C LEU A 984 -8.89 -33.89 -16.30
N SER A 985 -7.73 -33.40 -16.74
CA SER A 985 -6.70 -34.25 -17.34
C SER A 985 -6.13 -35.27 -16.35
N LEU A 986 -5.86 -34.86 -15.11
CA LEU A 986 -5.41 -35.77 -14.05
C LEU A 986 -6.46 -36.84 -13.69
N ILE A 987 -7.73 -36.45 -13.59
CA ILE A 987 -8.86 -37.35 -13.31
C ILE A 987 -8.96 -38.43 -14.39
N LYS A 988 -8.84 -38.04 -15.66
CA LYS A 988 -8.79 -38.97 -16.79
C LYS A 988 -7.61 -39.92 -16.71
N ASN A 989 -6.41 -39.42 -16.41
CA ASN A 989 -5.21 -40.26 -16.27
C ASN A 989 -5.32 -41.24 -15.10
N LEU A 990 -6.06 -40.88 -14.04
CA LEU A 990 -6.29 -41.69 -12.85
C LEU A 990 -7.53 -42.59 -12.94
N LYS A 991 -8.30 -42.52 -14.04
CA LYS A 991 -9.56 -43.25 -14.26
C LYS A 991 -10.62 -42.95 -13.19
N LEU A 992 -10.83 -41.68 -12.92
CA LEU A 992 -11.72 -41.17 -11.87
C LEU A 992 -12.95 -40.44 -12.42
N GLU A 993 -13.21 -40.48 -13.72
CA GLU A 993 -14.25 -39.69 -14.40
C GLU A 993 -15.67 -39.96 -13.88
N ASP A 994 -15.95 -41.20 -13.45
CA ASP A 994 -17.25 -41.60 -12.91
C ASP A 994 -17.42 -41.23 -11.42
N VAL A 995 -16.32 -40.85 -10.75
CA VAL A 995 -16.28 -40.60 -9.30
C VAL A 995 -16.08 -39.13 -8.98
N VAL A 996 -15.24 -38.43 -9.75
CA VAL A 996 -14.77 -37.07 -9.44
C VAL A 996 -15.27 -36.06 -10.48
N GLU A 997 -15.95 -35.03 -10.02
CA GLU A 997 -16.24 -33.83 -10.79
C GLU A 997 -15.33 -32.66 -10.36
N VAL A 998 -15.10 -31.71 -11.26
CA VAL A 998 -14.36 -30.47 -10.97
C VAL A 998 -15.29 -29.28 -11.18
N LYS A 999 -15.36 -28.39 -10.19
CA LYS A 999 -16.19 -27.19 -10.24
C LYS A 999 -15.36 -25.96 -9.92
N VAL A 1000 -15.63 -24.84 -10.59
CA VAL A 1000 -15.11 -23.53 -10.17
C VAL A 1000 -16.14 -22.89 -9.25
N ALA A 1001 -15.72 -22.30 -8.14
CA ALA A 1001 -16.65 -21.77 -7.13
C ALA A 1001 -17.68 -20.80 -7.73
N ALA A 1002 -17.25 -19.90 -8.62
CA ALA A 1002 -18.11 -18.96 -9.34
C ALA A 1002 -19.16 -19.58 -10.28
N GLU A 1003 -19.06 -20.87 -10.62
CA GLU A 1003 -20.07 -21.57 -11.43
C GLU A 1003 -21.29 -21.98 -10.60
N HIS A 1004 -21.20 -21.97 -9.26
CA HIS A 1004 -22.33 -22.31 -8.41
C HIS A 1004 -23.45 -21.29 -8.54
N GLU A 1005 -24.69 -21.75 -8.66
CA GLU A 1005 -25.84 -20.88 -8.91
C GLU A 1005 -26.06 -19.83 -7.82
N LYS A 1006 -25.62 -20.05 -6.57
CA LYS A 1006 -25.73 -19.11 -5.45
C LYS A 1006 -24.49 -18.24 -5.23
N TYR A 1007 -23.39 -18.49 -5.95
CA TYR A 1007 -22.12 -17.82 -5.68
C TYR A 1007 -22.24 -16.30 -5.88
N LEU A 1008 -21.87 -15.54 -4.84
CA LEU A 1008 -22.04 -14.08 -4.79
C LEU A 1008 -23.44 -13.57 -5.17
N LYS A 1009 -24.49 -14.40 -5.02
CA LYS A 1009 -25.88 -13.94 -5.05
C LYS A 1009 -26.26 -13.32 -3.70
N LYS A 1010 -27.39 -12.62 -3.66
CA LYS A 1010 -27.86 -11.88 -2.48
C LYS A 1010 -27.78 -12.67 -1.18
N ASP A 1011 -28.26 -13.92 -1.17
CA ASP A 1011 -28.24 -14.76 0.03
C ASP A 1011 -26.81 -15.13 0.47
N TYR A 1012 -25.93 -15.44 -0.49
CA TYR A 1012 -24.51 -15.72 -0.21
C TYR A 1012 -23.81 -14.49 0.38
N VAL A 1013 -24.00 -13.32 -0.25
CA VAL A 1013 -23.40 -12.06 0.20
C VAL A 1013 -23.95 -11.66 1.56
N LEU A 1014 -25.23 -11.91 1.80
CA LEU A 1014 -25.85 -11.70 3.10
C LEU A 1014 -25.21 -12.60 4.17
N ASP A 1015 -25.05 -13.89 3.91
CA ASP A 1015 -24.41 -14.83 4.84
C ASP A 1015 -22.92 -14.49 5.06
N PHE A 1016 -22.22 -13.97 4.04
CA PHE A 1016 -20.89 -13.40 4.18
C PHE A 1016 -20.85 -12.26 5.21
N TYR A 1017 -21.77 -11.29 5.10
CA TYR A 1017 -21.86 -10.20 6.07
C TYR A 1017 -22.27 -10.66 7.47
N LYS A 1018 -23.14 -11.67 7.58
CA LYS A 1018 -23.47 -12.32 8.87
C LYS A 1018 -22.21 -12.92 9.49
N MET A 1019 -21.45 -13.72 8.75
CA MET A 1019 -20.21 -14.32 9.26
C MET A 1019 -19.20 -13.25 9.68
N ALA A 1020 -19.01 -12.19 8.87
CA ALA A 1020 -18.13 -11.07 9.22
C ALA A 1020 -18.55 -10.34 10.52
N SER A 1021 -19.84 -10.38 10.88
CA SER A 1021 -20.34 -9.78 12.12
C SER A 1021 -20.19 -10.66 13.37
N ALA A 1022 -19.75 -11.92 13.20
CA ALA A 1022 -19.60 -12.90 14.28
C ALA A 1022 -18.15 -13.28 14.60
N VAL A 1023 -17.17 -12.76 13.85
CA VAL A 1023 -15.75 -13.08 14.03
C VAL A 1023 -14.88 -11.84 14.11
N THR A 1024 -13.83 -11.95 14.90
CA THR A 1024 -12.85 -10.88 15.10
C THR A 1024 -11.74 -10.91 14.03
N ARG A 1025 -11.01 -9.79 13.94
CA ARG A 1025 -9.76 -9.70 13.16
C ARG A 1025 -8.78 -10.82 13.53
N ASP A 1026 -8.56 -11.06 14.82
CA ASP A 1026 -7.49 -11.97 15.24
C ASP A 1026 -7.84 -13.42 14.97
N GLU A 1027 -9.10 -13.83 15.16
CA GLU A 1027 -9.58 -15.18 14.82
C GLU A 1027 -9.43 -15.51 13.33
N THR A 1028 -9.45 -14.49 12.46
CA THR A 1028 -9.40 -14.64 11.01
C THR A 1028 -8.02 -14.38 10.41
N THR A 1029 -7.03 -14.02 11.24
CA THR A 1029 -5.65 -13.77 10.81
C THR A 1029 -4.90 -15.08 10.61
N ILE A 1030 -5.30 -15.82 9.57
CA ILE A 1030 -4.69 -17.10 9.17
C ILE A 1030 -3.73 -16.89 7.98
N CYS A 1031 -4.09 -16.01 7.04
CA CYS A 1031 -3.22 -15.63 5.93
C CYS A 1031 -2.23 -14.54 6.36
N GLU A 1032 -0.94 -14.71 6.03
CA GLU A 1032 0.08 -13.68 6.24
C GLU A 1032 -0.18 -12.46 5.37
N GLY A 1033 -0.06 -11.23 5.88
CA GLY A 1033 -0.20 -10.02 5.07
C GLY A 1033 -0.72 -8.82 5.85
N THR A 1034 -0.79 -7.67 5.18
CA THR A 1034 -1.31 -6.42 5.78
C THR A 1034 -2.65 -5.98 5.20
N ALA A 1035 -3.09 -6.58 4.09
CA ALA A 1035 -4.34 -6.25 3.42
C ALA A 1035 -5.53 -6.85 4.18
N LEU A 1036 -6.66 -6.13 4.23
CA LEU A 1036 -7.88 -6.61 4.89
C LEU A 1036 -8.45 -7.87 4.21
N SER A 1037 -8.21 -8.05 2.91
CA SER A 1037 -8.71 -9.20 2.16
C SER A 1037 -8.25 -10.55 2.72
N GLY A 1038 -7.06 -10.63 3.33
CA GLY A 1038 -6.54 -11.88 3.90
C GLY A 1038 -7.45 -12.44 5.01
N ASN A 1039 -8.07 -11.56 5.79
CA ASN A 1039 -9.03 -11.93 6.83
C ASN A 1039 -10.38 -12.41 6.29
N LEU A 1040 -10.66 -12.22 5.00
CA LEU A 1040 -11.91 -12.66 4.37
C LEU A 1040 -11.81 -14.09 3.82
N VAL A 1041 -10.59 -14.62 3.63
CA VAL A 1041 -10.36 -15.98 3.12
C VAL A 1041 -11.10 -17.04 3.95
N PRO A 1042 -11.06 -17.04 5.30
CA PRO A 1042 -11.75 -18.06 6.09
C PRO A 1042 -13.28 -18.00 5.98
N LEU A 1043 -13.84 -16.82 5.72
CA LEU A 1043 -15.28 -16.65 5.53
C LEU A 1043 -15.71 -17.25 4.19
N ILE A 1044 -14.98 -16.95 3.12
CA ILE A 1044 -15.24 -17.53 1.79
C ILE A 1044 -15.09 -19.06 1.82
N TYR A 1045 -14.06 -19.56 2.51
CA TYR A 1045 -13.88 -21.00 2.73
C TYR A 1045 -15.09 -21.63 3.42
N SER A 1046 -15.57 -21.02 4.51
CA SER A 1046 -16.74 -21.51 5.26
C SER A 1046 -18.03 -21.46 4.43
N LEU A 1047 -18.23 -20.40 3.65
CA LEU A 1047 -19.38 -20.26 2.76
C LEU A 1047 -19.35 -21.27 1.62
N ASN A 1048 -18.17 -21.52 1.03
CA ASN A 1048 -17.98 -22.55 0.02
C ASN A 1048 -18.38 -23.92 0.58
N ALA A 1049 -17.94 -24.25 1.79
CA ALA A 1049 -18.35 -25.48 2.47
C ALA A 1049 -19.88 -25.52 2.69
N HIS A 1050 -20.48 -24.41 3.11
CA HIS A 1050 -21.94 -24.31 3.31
C HIS A 1050 -22.78 -24.51 2.04
N ILE A 1051 -22.38 -23.91 0.91
CA ILE A 1051 -23.18 -23.98 -0.32
C ILE A 1051 -23.03 -25.32 -1.03
N TYR A 1052 -21.83 -25.91 -1.01
CA TYR A 1052 -21.55 -27.18 -1.68
C TYR A 1052 -21.93 -28.40 -0.84
N ARG A 1053 -22.07 -28.24 0.48
CA ARG A 1053 -22.53 -29.27 1.45
C ARG A 1053 -21.83 -30.63 1.30
N PRO A 1054 -20.48 -30.68 1.32
CA PRO A 1054 -19.79 -31.95 1.37
C PRO A 1054 -20.08 -32.67 2.68
N ASP A 1055 -20.05 -33.99 2.63
CA ASP A 1055 -20.09 -34.85 3.81
C ASP A 1055 -18.71 -34.92 4.49
N LEU A 1056 -17.64 -34.93 3.68
CA LEU A 1056 -16.25 -35.01 4.11
C LEU A 1056 -15.37 -34.04 3.32
N LEU A 1057 -14.63 -33.18 4.00
CA LEU A 1057 -13.66 -32.29 3.39
C LEU A 1057 -12.23 -32.83 3.55
N ILE A 1058 -11.52 -33.06 2.44
CA ILE A 1058 -10.09 -33.38 2.47
C ILE A 1058 -9.31 -32.07 2.52
N ILE A 1059 -8.39 -31.95 3.48
CA ILE A 1059 -7.53 -30.78 3.66
C ILE A 1059 -6.07 -31.19 3.84
N GLY A 1060 -5.14 -30.28 3.57
CA GLY A 1060 -3.77 -30.46 4.05
C GLY A 1060 -3.69 -30.25 5.56
N ASN A 1061 -2.75 -30.90 6.23
CA ASN A 1061 -2.48 -30.70 7.66
C ASN A 1061 -2.19 -29.25 8.07
N ASP A 1062 -1.76 -28.40 7.12
CA ASP A 1062 -1.54 -26.97 7.35
C ASP A 1062 -2.81 -26.11 7.23
N SER A 1063 -3.94 -26.69 6.81
CA SER A 1063 -5.24 -26.02 6.67
C SER A 1063 -6.20 -26.31 7.82
N THR A 1064 -5.77 -27.02 8.87
CA THR A 1064 -6.60 -27.38 10.04
C THR A 1064 -7.20 -26.15 10.73
N VAL A 1065 -6.45 -25.05 10.81
CA VAL A 1065 -6.92 -23.78 11.39
C VAL A 1065 -8.14 -23.22 10.63
N PHE A 1066 -8.22 -23.40 9.30
CA PHE A 1066 -9.40 -23.01 8.52
C PHE A 1066 -10.60 -23.91 8.83
N ALA A 1067 -10.38 -25.22 9.00
CA ALA A 1067 -11.43 -26.17 9.34
C ALA A 1067 -12.05 -25.87 10.71
N ASP A 1068 -11.22 -25.59 11.72
CA ASP A 1068 -11.67 -25.28 13.08
C ASP A 1068 -12.55 -24.02 13.12
N LEU A 1069 -12.09 -22.94 12.47
CA LEU A 1069 -12.86 -21.71 12.37
C LEU A 1069 -14.17 -21.92 11.57
N SER A 1070 -14.11 -22.65 10.46
CA SER A 1070 -15.29 -22.97 9.64
C SER A 1070 -16.32 -23.77 10.44
N ALA A 1071 -15.91 -24.80 11.18
CA ALA A 1071 -16.81 -25.60 12.00
C ALA A 1071 -17.52 -24.74 13.07
N ARG A 1072 -16.79 -23.84 13.74
CA ARG A 1072 -17.38 -22.90 14.71
C ARG A 1072 -18.38 -21.95 14.06
N LEU A 1073 -18.03 -21.37 12.92
CA LEU A 1073 -18.89 -20.45 12.16
C LEU A 1073 -20.17 -21.13 11.70
N LEU A 1074 -20.07 -22.32 11.09
CA LEU A 1074 -21.23 -23.07 10.62
C LEU A 1074 -22.16 -23.42 11.78
N LYS A 1075 -21.61 -23.91 12.91
CA LYS A 1075 -22.38 -24.20 14.12
C LYS A 1075 -23.07 -22.95 14.69
N TYR A 1076 -22.37 -21.82 14.74
CA TYR A 1076 -22.90 -20.56 15.27
C TYR A 1076 -24.15 -20.09 14.51
N PHE A 1077 -24.18 -20.26 13.18
CA PHE A 1077 -25.33 -19.90 12.34
C PHE A 1077 -26.34 -21.05 12.16
N GLY A 1078 -26.19 -22.17 12.87
CA GLY A 1078 -27.10 -23.32 12.77
C GLY A 1078 -27.01 -24.07 11.44
N TYR A 1079 -25.89 -23.97 10.74
CA TYR A 1079 -25.62 -24.75 9.53
C TYR A 1079 -25.07 -26.14 9.89
N PRO A 1080 -25.26 -27.15 9.02
CA PRO A 1080 -24.75 -28.50 9.26
C PRO A 1080 -23.21 -28.51 9.44
N ALA A 1081 -22.73 -29.31 10.39
CA ALA A 1081 -21.31 -29.56 10.57
C ALA A 1081 -20.76 -30.45 9.45
N ILE A 1082 -19.46 -30.33 9.17
CA ILE A 1082 -18.77 -31.04 8.09
C ILE A 1082 -17.57 -31.78 8.69
N ALA A 1083 -17.43 -33.07 8.38
CA ALA A 1083 -16.27 -33.85 8.79
C ALA A 1083 -15.04 -33.44 7.97
N HIS A 1084 -13.85 -33.43 8.58
CA HIS A 1084 -12.60 -33.08 7.88
C HIS A 1084 -11.57 -34.19 8.01
N LEU A 1085 -10.88 -34.50 6.91
CA LEU A 1085 -9.74 -35.42 6.86
C LEU A 1085 -8.47 -34.64 6.47
N ALA A 1086 -7.56 -34.45 7.43
CA ALA A 1086 -6.28 -33.81 7.18
C ALA A 1086 -5.24 -34.82 6.70
N ILE A 1087 -4.72 -34.61 5.49
CA ILE A 1087 -3.67 -35.45 4.89
C ILE A 1087 -2.31 -34.74 4.94
N GLN A 1088 -1.24 -35.53 4.94
CA GLN A 1088 0.12 -35.00 4.94
C GLN A 1088 0.40 -34.20 3.65
N THR A 1089 1.05 -33.04 3.78
CA THR A 1089 1.43 -32.24 2.61
C THR A 1089 2.64 -32.82 1.88
N VAL A 1090 2.59 -32.79 0.56
CA VAL A 1090 3.68 -33.26 -0.32
C VAL A 1090 4.88 -32.31 -0.27
N PRO A 1091 6.12 -32.82 -0.12
CA PRO A 1091 7.33 -32.00 -0.12
C PRO A 1091 7.70 -31.51 -1.53
N GLY A 1092 8.22 -30.29 -1.61
CA GLY A 1092 8.96 -29.78 -2.76
C GLY A 1092 10.37 -30.37 -2.81
N CYS A 1093 11.08 -30.12 -3.91
CA CYS A 1093 12.45 -30.61 -4.10
C CYS A 1093 13.46 -30.00 -3.12
N ASN A 1094 13.10 -28.97 -2.34
CA ASN A 1094 13.92 -28.42 -1.25
C ASN A 1094 13.63 -29.08 0.12
N GLY A 1095 12.76 -30.09 0.20
CA GLY A 1095 12.37 -30.76 1.45
C GLY A 1095 11.32 -30.01 2.28
N GLN A 1096 10.95 -28.79 1.91
CA GLN A 1096 9.84 -28.05 2.53
C GLN A 1096 8.52 -28.38 1.82
N LYS A 1097 7.38 -27.94 2.36
CA LYS A 1097 6.08 -28.09 1.69
C LYS A 1097 6.13 -27.56 0.24
N MET A 1098 5.60 -28.34 -0.71
CA MET A 1098 5.52 -27.92 -2.10
C MET A 1098 4.63 -26.66 -2.20
N SER A 1099 5.20 -25.59 -2.76
CA SER A 1099 4.56 -24.28 -2.81
C SER A 1099 4.84 -23.58 -4.13
N CYS A 1100 3.80 -22.93 -4.67
CA CYS A 1100 3.93 -22.09 -5.86
C CYS A 1100 4.81 -20.85 -5.66
N SER A 1101 5.10 -20.46 -4.42
CA SER A 1101 6.00 -19.36 -4.07
C SER A 1101 7.47 -19.70 -4.32
N VAL A 1102 7.82 -20.98 -4.55
CA VAL A 1102 9.19 -21.43 -4.83
C VAL A 1102 9.26 -22.27 -6.12
N PRO A 1103 9.11 -21.64 -7.30
CA PRO A 1103 8.91 -22.33 -8.58
C PRO A 1103 10.01 -23.32 -8.98
N ASP A 1104 11.24 -23.08 -8.52
CA ASP A 1104 12.38 -23.95 -8.82
C ASP A 1104 12.31 -25.31 -8.10
N PHE A 1105 11.54 -25.40 -7.02
CA PHE A 1105 11.42 -26.61 -6.21
C PHE A 1105 10.03 -27.27 -6.27
N LEU A 1106 9.05 -26.65 -6.94
CA LEU A 1106 7.77 -27.31 -7.20
C LEU A 1106 7.84 -28.17 -8.45
N LEU A 1107 7.04 -29.25 -8.49
CA LEU A 1107 6.88 -30.10 -9.67
C LEU A 1107 5.56 -29.74 -10.36
N ASP A 1108 5.64 -29.05 -11.49
CA ASP A 1108 4.50 -28.61 -12.31
C ASP A 1108 4.17 -29.71 -13.33
N PRO A 1109 2.91 -30.14 -13.49
CA PRO A 1109 2.52 -31.07 -14.56
C PRO A 1109 2.93 -30.63 -15.97
N LEU A 1110 3.14 -29.33 -16.18
CA LEU A 1110 3.62 -28.76 -17.45
C LEU A 1110 5.14 -28.61 -17.54
N ASP A 1111 5.91 -28.97 -16.50
CA ASP A 1111 7.38 -29.09 -16.60
C ASP A 1111 7.72 -30.11 -17.69
N THR A 1112 8.72 -29.85 -18.53
CA THR A 1112 9.23 -30.87 -19.47
C THR A 1112 9.83 -32.06 -18.71
N PRO A 1113 9.93 -33.26 -19.32
CA PRO A 1113 10.56 -34.42 -18.68
C PRO A 1113 11.96 -34.12 -18.12
N LYS A 1114 12.73 -33.28 -18.83
CA LYS A 1114 14.06 -32.83 -18.41
C LYS A 1114 14.00 -31.90 -17.20
N GLN A 1115 13.03 -31.00 -17.12
CA GLN A 1115 12.85 -30.11 -15.97
C GLN A 1115 12.47 -30.90 -14.72
N THR A 1116 11.50 -31.81 -14.81
CA THR A 1116 11.12 -32.71 -13.71
C THR A 1116 12.33 -33.50 -13.21
N LYS A 1117 13.11 -34.09 -14.12
CA LYS A 1117 14.36 -34.80 -13.78
C LYS A 1117 15.36 -33.90 -13.05
N THR A 1118 15.57 -32.69 -13.56
CA THR A 1118 16.54 -31.73 -12.99
C THR A 1118 16.15 -31.30 -11.58
N LYS A 1119 14.87 -31.04 -11.34
CA LYS A 1119 14.36 -30.63 -10.02
C LYS A 1119 14.50 -31.74 -8.99
N ILE A 1120 14.10 -32.97 -9.32
CA ILE A 1120 14.24 -34.14 -8.44
C ILE A 1120 15.72 -34.50 -8.22
N ALA A 1121 16.58 -34.36 -9.24
CA ALA A 1121 18.01 -34.61 -9.08
C ALA A 1121 18.64 -33.73 -7.99
N ARG A 1122 18.22 -32.46 -7.91
CA ARG A 1122 18.69 -31.47 -6.93
C ARG A 1122 18.14 -31.66 -5.51
N SER A 1123 17.16 -32.56 -5.32
CA SER A 1123 16.56 -32.73 -4.00
C SER A 1123 17.47 -33.47 -3.01
N PHE A 1124 17.27 -33.20 -1.71
CA PHE A 1124 17.96 -33.93 -0.67
C PHE A 1124 17.54 -35.41 -0.68
N CYS A 1125 18.54 -36.30 -0.76
CA CYS A 1125 18.38 -37.75 -0.80
C CYS A 1125 19.75 -38.38 -0.54
N GLU A 1126 20.06 -38.59 0.73
CA GLU A 1126 21.32 -39.19 1.17
C GLU A 1126 21.17 -40.72 1.27
N PRO A 1127 22.21 -41.52 0.92
CA PRO A 1127 22.14 -42.97 1.04
C PRO A 1127 21.78 -43.42 2.45
N GLN A 1128 20.88 -44.41 2.56
CA GLN A 1128 20.42 -45.02 3.84
C GLN A 1128 19.73 -44.05 4.82
N ASN A 1129 19.56 -42.77 4.46
CA ASN A 1129 18.89 -41.78 5.28
C ASN A 1129 17.43 -41.63 4.85
N LEU A 1130 16.50 -41.96 5.75
CA LEU A 1130 15.05 -41.80 5.54
C LEU A 1130 14.56 -40.39 5.94
N GLU A 1131 15.27 -39.71 6.84
CA GLU A 1131 14.81 -38.44 7.40
C GLU A 1131 15.03 -37.29 6.39
N GLY A 1132 13.95 -36.56 6.08
CA GLY A 1132 13.99 -35.45 5.13
C GLY A 1132 14.26 -35.85 3.67
N ASN A 1133 14.31 -37.15 3.36
CA ASN A 1133 14.64 -37.65 2.03
C ASN A 1133 13.45 -37.47 1.07
N VAL A 1134 13.57 -36.51 0.16
CA VAL A 1134 12.47 -36.10 -0.73
C VAL A 1134 12.07 -37.23 -1.68
N ALA A 1135 13.03 -38.03 -2.17
CA ALA A 1135 12.71 -39.11 -3.10
C ALA A 1135 11.92 -40.23 -2.41
N MET A 1136 12.27 -40.55 -1.15
CA MET A 1136 11.52 -41.49 -0.32
C MET A 1136 10.11 -40.97 0.01
N GLN A 1137 9.99 -39.69 0.38
CA GLN A 1137 8.70 -39.08 0.66
C GLN A 1137 7.79 -39.01 -0.57
N LEU A 1138 8.34 -38.69 -1.75
CA LEU A 1138 7.59 -38.75 -3.01
C LEU A 1138 7.21 -40.20 -3.37
N ALA A 1139 8.07 -41.17 -3.04
CA ALA A 1139 7.76 -42.57 -3.27
C ALA A 1139 6.54 -43.02 -2.45
N ASP A 1140 6.55 -42.73 -1.14
CA ASP A 1140 5.46 -43.04 -0.21
C ASP A 1140 4.15 -42.32 -0.58
N GLN A 1141 4.20 -41.00 -0.75
CA GLN A 1141 2.99 -40.19 -0.85
C GLN A 1141 2.39 -40.12 -2.26
N ILE A 1142 3.16 -40.45 -3.30
CA ILE A 1142 2.73 -40.31 -4.70
C ILE A 1142 2.96 -41.61 -5.49
N VAL A 1143 4.18 -42.15 -5.51
CA VAL A 1143 4.51 -43.27 -6.41
C VAL A 1143 3.77 -44.55 -6.06
N PHE A 1144 3.82 -45.02 -4.82
CA PHE A 1144 3.12 -46.25 -4.43
C PHE A 1144 1.59 -46.12 -4.53
N PRO A 1145 0.97 -45.00 -4.11
CA PRO A 1145 -0.45 -44.76 -4.36
C PRO A 1145 -0.82 -44.77 -5.85
N LEU A 1146 0.04 -44.29 -6.75
CA LEU A 1146 -0.18 -44.35 -8.20
C LEU A 1146 -0.08 -45.78 -8.76
N LEU A 1147 0.86 -46.58 -8.25
CA LEU A 1147 1.09 -47.96 -8.71
C LEU A 1147 -0.01 -48.92 -8.25
N ASN A 1148 -0.73 -48.58 -7.18
CA ASN A 1148 -1.91 -49.30 -6.69
C ASN A 1148 -1.70 -50.83 -6.59
N GLY A 1149 -0.63 -51.24 -5.89
CA GLY A 1149 -0.26 -52.65 -5.71
C GLY A 1149 0.62 -53.24 -6.82
N SER A 1150 0.94 -52.49 -7.88
CA SER A 1150 1.97 -52.86 -8.86
C SER A 1150 3.38 -52.59 -8.33
N SER A 1151 4.37 -53.37 -8.77
CA SER A 1151 5.77 -53.16 -8.36
C SER A 1151 6.41 -51.94 -9.04
N LEU A 1152 7.16 -51.15 -8.26
CA LEU A 1152 8.08 -50.14 -8.76
C LEU A 1152 9.36 -50.82 -9.25
N ASN A 1153 9.59 -50.78 -10.56
CA ASN A 1153 10.81 -51.31 -11.17
C ASN A 1153 11.90 -50.22 -11.18
N ILE A 1154 13.05 -50.53 -10.57
CA ILE A 1154 14.20 -49.65 -10.46
C ILE A 1154 15.36 -50.26 -11.24
N PRO A 1155 15.62 -49.78 -12.47
CA PRO A 1155 16.66 -50.35 -13.31
C PRO A 1155 18.05 -49.96 -12.81
N ARG A 1156 18.96 -50.94 -12.68
CA ARG A 1156 20.33 -50.74 -12.20
C ARG A 1156 21.29 -51.63 -12.99
N SER A 1157 22.53 -51.19 -13.18
CA SER A 1157 23.56 -52.03 -13.79
C SER A 1157 23.89 -53.24 -12.92
N SER A 1158 24.40 -54.31 -13.53
CA SER A 1158 24.92 -55.50 -12.82
C SER A 1158 25.96 -55.12 -11.76
N ASP A 1159 26.79 -54.12 -12.05
CA ASP A 1159 27.85 -53.63 -11.16
C ASP A 1159 27.32 -52.88 -9.93
N ASN A 1160 26.03 -52.51 -9.95
CA ASN A 1160 25.32 -51.82 -8.87
C ASN A 1160 24.26 -52.74 -8.22
N GLY A 1161 24.37 -54.06 -8.36
CA GLY A 1161 23.46 -55.02 -7.73
C GLY A 1161 22.27 -55.47 -8.58
N GLY A 1162 22.14 -54.98 -9.82
CA GLY A 1162 21.08 -55.38 -10.76
C GLY A 1162 19.70 -54.78 -10.46
N ASP A 1163 18.75 -54.98 -11.37
CA ASP A 1163 17.40 -54.41 -11.27
C ASP A 1163 16.69 -54.82 -9.97
N VAL A 1164 15.99 -53.86 -9.36
CA VAL A 1164 15.22 -54.07 -8.12
C VAL A 1164 13.74 -53.79 -8.39
N ALA A 1165 12.86 -54.67 -7.91
CA ALA A 1165 11.41 -54.47 -8.00
C ALA A 1165 10.80 -54.54 -6.58
N VAL A 1166 10.15 -53.46 -6.16
CA VAL A 1166 9.52 -53.35 -4.83
C VAL A 1166 8.02 -53.11 -4.95
N SER A 1167 7.22 -53.83 -4.18
CA SER A 1167 5.75 -53.79 -4.23
C SER A 1167 5.12 -52.90 -3.18
N SER A 1168 5.89 -52.50 -2.16
CA SER A 1168 5.42 -51.61 -1.09
C SER A 1168 6.50 -50.62 -0.64
N TYR A 1169 6.07 -49.54 0.01
CA TYR A 1169 6.99 -48.56 0.60
C TYR A 1169 7.91 -49.18 1.66
N LYS A 1170 7.42 -50.15 2.46
CA LYS A 1170 8.24 -50.89 3.42
C LYS A 1170 9.34 -51.71 2.76
N GLU A 1171 9.06 -52.33 1.62
CA GLU A 1171 10.08 -53.03 0.82
C GLU A 1171 11.10 -52.04 0.24
N LEU A 1172 10.65 -50.85 -0.21
CA LEU A 1172 11.56 -49.81 -0.65
C LEU A 1172 12.47 -49.30 0.48
N GLU A 1173 11.94 -49.07 1.68
CA GLU A 1173 12.74 -48.70 2.85
C GLU A 1173 13.80 -49.76 3.16
N HIS A 1174 13.41 -51.04 3.09
CA HIS A 1174 14.35 -52.15 3.28
C HIS A 1174 15.46 -52.14 2.22
N GLU A 1175 15.11 -52.02 0.94
CA GLU A 1175 16.09 -51.97 -0.15
C GLU A 1175 17.00 -50.73 -0.09
N PHE A 1176 16.49 -49.60 0.39
CA PHE A 1176 17.21 -48.33 0.50
C PHE A 1176 18.17 -48.26 1.69
N VAL A 1177 17.79 -48.82 2.84
CA VAL A 1177 18.62 -48.80 4.06
C VAL A 1177 19.56 -50.00 4.12
N THR A 1178 19.02 -51.20 3.88
CA THR A 1178 19.74 -52.46 4.11
C THR A 1178 20.11 -53.15 2.80
N GLY A 1179 19.22 -53.13 1.80
CA GLY A 1179 19.37 -53.85 0.55
C GLY A 1179 19.14 -55.36 0.69
N SER A 1180 18.49 -55.98 -0.29
CA SER A 1180 18.48 -57.46 -0.40
C SER A 1180 19.89 -58.03 -0.60
N ASN A 1181 20.80 -57.22 -1.14
CA ASN A 1181 22.24 -57.47 -1.13
C ASN A 1181 22.95 -56.36 -0.32
N PRO A 1182 23.42 -56.65 0.91
CA PRO A 1182 24.04 -55.65 1.79
C PRO A 1182 25.31 -54.99 1.22
N GLU A 1183 25.98 -55.61 0.23
CA GLU A 1183 27.12 -54.99 -0.46
C GLU A 1183 26.69 -53.89 -1.45
N PHE A 1184 25.44 -53.89 -1.90
CA PHE A 1184 24.91 -52.98 -2.92
C PHE A 1184 23.48 -52.47 -2.59
N PRO A 1185 23.28 -51.76 -1.46
CA PRO A 1185 21.99 -51.16 -1.14
C PRO A 1185 21.54 -50.17 -2.24
N LEU A 1186 20.24 -49.88 -2.29
CA LEU A 1186 19.68 -49.05 -3.36
C LEU A 1186 20.25 -47.62 -3.30
N HIS A 1187 20.90 -47.22 -4.40
CA HIS A 1187 21.54 -45.91 -4.48
C HIS A 1187 20.52 -44.77 -4.72
N PRO A 1188 20.66 -43.60 -4.07
CA PRO A 1188 19.79 -42.43 -4.27
C PRO A 1188 19.54 -42.02 -5.72
N GLY A 1189 20.56 -42.13 -6.58
CA GLY A 1189 20.46 -41.80 -7.99
C GLY A 1189 19.49 -42.71 -8.75
N ASP A 1190 19.49 -44.01 -8.43
CA ASP A 1190 18.63 -45.01 -9.07
C ASP A 1190 17.17 -44.80 -8.64
N LEU A 1191 16.95 -44.61 -7.33
CA LEU A 1191 15.65 -44.26 -6.77
C LEU A 1191 15.09 -42.97 -7.39
N LYS A 1192 15.87 -41.90 -7.45
CA LYS A 1192 15.47 -40.63 -8.06
C LYS A 1192 15.04 -40.82 -9.53
N ASN A 1193 15.78 -41.62 -10.30
CA ASN A 1193 15.44 -41.88 -11.70
C ASN A 1193 14.13 -42.68 -11.83
N ALA A 1194 13.89 -43.68 -10.97
CA ALA A 1194 12.63 -44.43 -10.95
C ALA A 1194 11.43 -43.52 -10.59
N VAL A 1195 11.56 -42.69 -9.55
CA VAL A 1195 10.56 -41.70 -9.15
C VAL A 1195 10.26 -40.71 -10.28
N VAL A 1196 11.30 -40.21 -10.96
CA VAL A 1196 11.18 -39.34 -12.15
C VAL A 1196 10.38 -40.03 -13.26
N GLY A 1197 10.61 -41.32 -13.50
CA GLY A 1197 9.89 -42.10 -14.51
C GLY A 1197 8.39 -42.14 -14.25
N VAL A 1198 7.99 -42.46 -13.02
CA VAL A 1198 6.57 -42.53 -12.64
C VAL A 1198 5.89 -41.15 -12.69
N ILE A 1199 6.54 -40.12 -12.13
CA ILE A 1199 5.97 -38.76 -12.15
C ILE A 1199 5.84 -38.22 -13.57
N ASN A 1200 6.84 -38.45 -14.44
CA ASN A 1200 6.72 -38.05 -15.84
C ASN A 1200 5.60 -38.78 -16.57
N GLY A 1201 5.40 -40.08 -16.31
CA GLY A 1201 4.28 -40.83 -16.88
C GLY A 1201 2.92 -40.25 -16.52
N LEU A 1202 2.75 -39.77 -15.27
CA LEU A 1202 1.55 -39.04 -14.86
C LEU A 1202 1.40 -37.69 -15.60
N PHE A 1203 2.50 -36.95 -15.75
CA PHE A 1203 2.51 -35.63 -16.38
C PHE A 1203 2.33 -35.68 -17.89
N ASP A 1204 2.74 -36.75 -18.57
CA ASP A 1204 2.66 -36.86 -20.02
C ASP A 1204 1.23 -36.71 -20.57
N GLY A 1205 0.23 -37.27 -19.88
CA GLY A 1205 -1.17 -37.07 -20.26
C GLY A 1205 -1.61 -35.60 -20.14
N VAL A 1206 -1.17 -34.91 -19.08
CA VAL A 1206 -1.46 -33.48 -18.89
C VAL A 1206 -0.76 -32.62 -19.94
N ARG A 1207 0.52 -32.88 -20.23
CA ARG A 1207 1.28 -32.19 -21.28
C ARG A 1207 0.61 -32.35 -22.65
N ALA A 1208 0.11 -33.56 -22.94
CA ALA A 1208 -0.60 -33.83 -24.19
C ALA A 1208 -1.92 -33.06 -24.29
N ASP A 1209 -2.74 -33.06 -23.22
CA ASP A 1209 -4.03 -32.34 -23.18
C ASP A 1209 -3.86 -30.81 -23.20
N PHE A 1210 -2.69 -30.30 -22.79
CA PHE A 1210 -2.32 -28.87 -22.87
C PHE A 1210 -1.57 -28.49 -24.15
N SER A 1211 -1.41 -29.41 -25.10
CA SER A 1211 -0.82 -29.10 -26.41
C SER A 1211 -1.80 -28.30 -27.28
N GLY A 1212 -1.29 -27.25 -27.95
CA GLY A 1212 -2.06 -26.44 -28.89
C GLY A 1212 -2.38 -25.01 -28.44
N LYS A 1213 -2.70 -24.16 -29.42
CA LYS A 1213 -2.76 -22.69 -29.25
C LYS A 1213 -3.78 -22.20 -28.22
N GLU A 1214 -4.91 -22.89 -28.07
CA GLU A 1214 -5.96 -22.49 -27.14
C GLU A 1214 -5.55 -22.71 -25.68
N ARG A 1215 -4.97 -23.87 -25.38
CA ARG A 1215 -4.43 -24.21 -24.05
C ARG A 1215 -3.21 -23.37 -23.69
N GLU A 1216 -2.32 -23.12 -24.65
CA GLU A 1216 -1.20 -22.18 -24.48
C GLU A 1216 -1.70 -20.76 -24.15
N LYS A 1217 -2.76 -20.30 -24.83
CA LYS A 1217 -3.38 -19.01 -24.54
C LYS A 1217 -4.00 -19.00 -23.15
N LEU A 1218 -4.72 -20.05 -22.74
CA LEU A 1218 -5.28 -20.18 -21.39
C LEU A 1218 -4.20 -20.09 -20.31
N VAL A 1219 -3.08 -20.81 -20.48
CA VAL A 1219 -1.93 -20.72 -19.55
C VAL A 1219 -1.40 -19.29 -19.52
N LYS A 1220 -1.23 -18.66 -20.69
CA LYS A 1220 -0.78 -17.26 -20.75
C LYS A 1220 -1.72 -16.31 -20.04
N ASP A 1221 -3.03 -16.44 -20.22
CA ASP A 1221 -4.06 -15.57 -19.61
C ASP A 1221 -4.19 -15.83 -18.09
N ALA A 1222 -4.09 -17.10 -17.68
CA ALA A 1222 -4.10 -17.51 -16.27
C ALA A 1222 -2.89 -16.95 -15.50
N PHE A 1223 -1.72 -16.91 -16.15
CA PHE A 1223 -0.45 -16.48 -15.56
C PHE A 1223 0.04 -15.14 -16.11
N THR A 1224 -0.82 -14.38 -16.78
CA THR A 1224 -0.46 -13.02 -17.19
C THR A 1224 -0.16 -12.23 -15.93
N VAL A 1225 1.13 -11.99 -15.71
CA VAL A 1225 1.56 -10.95 -14.78
C VAL A 1225 0.85 -9.70 -15.25
N SER A 1226 0.05 -9.08 -14.38
CA SER A 1226 -0.46 -7.75 -14.68
C SER A 1226 0.77 -6.97 -15.14
N LYS A 1227 0.79 -6.57 -16.41
CA LYS A 1227 1.76 -5.60 -16.88
C LYS A 1227 1.38 -4.34 -16.13
N GLY A 1228 1.82 -4.23 -14.86
CA GLY A 1228 2.29 -2.96 -14.35
C GLY A 1228 3.23 -2.48 -15.43
N LYS A 1229 2.76 -1.52 -16.23
CA LYS A 1229 3.50 -0.91 -17.32
C LYS A 1229 4.94 -0.75 -16.84
N LYS A 1230 5.88 -1.35 -17.58
CA LYS A 1230 7.34 -1.38 -17.35
C LYS A 1230 7.79 -0.36 -16.28
N LYS A 1231 8.11 -0.89 -15.10
CA LYS A 1231 8.83 -0.19 -14.04
C LYS A 1231 10.20 0.27 -14.52
#